data_AF-A0AAI9Y9T9-F1
#
_entry.id   AF-A0AAI9Y9T9-F1
#
_cell.length_a   1.000
_cell.length_b   1.000
_cell.length_c   1.000
_cell.angle_alpha   90.00
_cell.angle_beta   90.00
_cell.angle_gamma   90.00
#
_symmetry.space_group_name_H-M   'P 1'
#
loop_
_entity.id
_entity.type
_entity.pdbx_description
1 polymer ?
#
loop_
_entity_poly.entity_id
_entity_poly.type
_entity_poly.pdbx_seq_one_letter_code
_entity_poly.pdbx_strand_id
1 'polypeptide(L)'
;MATLNSLKRDLRQQTASHGSVHVSPQTLSDAQYSAGFSFFEPGSRCTTYRDFILPQLCQVLNPILGSRSGISVLEIGPGPRSVLGDLPRDMKRKIKRYIAFEPNSLFALRLEEGLLSTEEAALPCLETGPDVRKAPFDPENSLKALGDDKFDIIVLCHSMYGMTSKEDYICAILDLLDEQTANSRAILFHRHGSLGLASLVSHQVSNFPTGIVRVANTDESLDSFASFIAGFVPKSDKVLQEWRETCRAIGRRDIDDLVFAAPDVMMTFSRHSTALPDLTSQLPLIVGDMHVKNREARLHCPASMIRPGHIHQVQECVRWALEHRTALTIVGGGHSGHCVWPQTVAIDMSAFNHVHVVTGEAGRLVMAGAGSKTGDIIRETMAKGLTVPLGSRPSVGAGLWLQGGIGHLSRLHGLACDAIVGALVVGVNSAKILCIGHVPAQHQPIGAIRPENEGELLWAIKGAGTNFGIVISVVFAAQPAPAFLVRNWVIPLRDGDEAQRKLAEFDRGIASQLSRHNSADAYLYWDTGKLHLGVTMYEASTAGEVPRTPMPIPTPVATILGPEHNSKIVDSVSLFETEMYMSGMHGGHAGGKTSSFKRCLFLKDIGSAMVANALALAVRTRPSPLSYLHLLQGGGAIRDVPVSATAFGCRDWDFACVITGVWPREQDGSVAARVAMEWVYTVAETLLPLSTGVYGADLGPDPRDATLATRAFGSNGPRLARLKCLADPRRVLAYTCPLPLRPTEPGLIIAVTGDSCAGKDYCAKIWGDFFNRCGNIARVASISDTIKREFSAVAGVDLDRLLSDREYKEKHRPGLTAFFHDRVRENSHLPVDNFLNVVYGAASADVLLITGMRDEAPVATLGHLVPNSRLIEVRISAGSGVKQLRQGFCNDPEGRDGSQKEDGKRATRVRDCRPNLSFHNNIAGSDNARAFAENRLFPFIHQDLKRLSDMVRIVPDFPSPGIDFRHILDIAQTPGGLALCTSLFQSHFTGIWSNVNAIISCEAGGFIFASALALQVGLPLVPIREAGKLPPPVVSVAKSVSHISSGPNMLGGRRFEMDQDMIRSATSVLIVDDVFASGETVYAVLELLKKAGIEAERTSVMTVAEFPCHRGRQMLRSRGFGRVSVQSLLIYEGL
;
A
#
# COMPACT_ATOMS: atom_id res chain seq x y z
N MET A 1 1.50 25.99 19.50
CA MET A 1 1.43 26.89 18.32
C MET A 1 -0.03 27.11 17.90
N ALA A 2 -0.45 28.36 17.67
CA ALA A 2 -1.79 28.70 17.16
C ALA A 2 -1.92 28.45 15.65
N THR A 3 -3.14 28.19 15.16
CA THR A 3 -3.43 28.07 13.72
C THR A 3 -3.77 29.42 13.11
N LEU A 4 -3.58 29.55 11.79
CA LEU A 4 -4.01 30.76 11.06
C LEU A 4 -5.50 31.06 11.20
N ASN A 5 -6.36 30.03 11.33
CA ASN A 5 -7.79 30.23 11.57
C ASN A 5 -8.09 30.77 12.97
N SER A 6 -7.37 30.29 13.99
CA SER A 6 -7.49 30.86 15.34
C SER A 6 -7.08 32.32 15.32
N LEU A 7 -5.92 32.63 14.71
CA LEU A 7 -5.46 34.00 14.54
C LEU A 7 -6.51 34.85 13.82
N LYS A 8 -7.02 34.39 12.67
CA LYS A 8 -8.07 35.10 11.91
C LYS A 8 -9.30 35.41 12.75
N ARG A 9 -9.77 34.45 13.56
CA ARG A 9 -10.93 34.64 14.43
C ARG A 9 -10.65 35.69 15.49
N ASP A 10 -9.50 35.61 16.16
CA ASP A 10 -9.14 36.49 17.26
C ASP A 10 -8.95 37.94 16.76
N LEU A 11 -8.27 38.12 15.62
CA LEU A 11 -8.12 39.42 14.94
C LEU A 11 -9.48 40.04 14.58
N ARG A 12 -10.39 39.24 14.00
CA ARG A 12 -11.74 39.70 13.62
C ARG A 12 -12.61 40.06 14.82
N GLN A 13 -12.53 39.29 15.91
CA GLN A 13 -13.26 39.56 17.15
C GLN A 13 -12.82 40.88 17.79
N GLN A 14 -11.51 41.16 17.80
CA GLN A 14 -10.97 42.43 18.31
C GLN A 14 -11.51 43.64 17.54
N THR A 15 -11.59 43.55 16.21
CA THR A 15 -12.19 44.63 15.41
C THR A 15 -13.67 44.82 15.73
N ALA A 16 -14.42 43.74 15.95
CA ALA A 16 -15.84 43.80 16.31
C ALA A 16 -16.07 44.45 17.69
N SER A 17 -15.17 44.27 18.66
CA SER A 17 -15.29 44.88 19.99
C SER A 17 -15.05 46.40 20.05
N HIS A 18 -14.43 47.01 19.02
CA HIS A 18 -14.17 48.46 18.96
C HIS A 18 -15.30 49.28 18.29
N GLY A 19 -16.48 48.69 18.06
CA GLY A 19 -17.73 49.44 17.90
C GLY A 19 -17.97 50.19 16.59
N SER A 20 -17.32 49.89 15.46
CA SER A 20 -17.66 50.52 14.17
C SER A 20 -18.80 49.81 13.42
N VAL A 21 -20.01 49.83 13.98
CA VAL A 21 -21.20 49.19 13.37
C VAL A 21 -21.64 49.87 12.05
N HIS A 22 -21.07 51.02 11.67
CA HIS A 22 -21.52 51.79 10.49
C HIS A 22 -20.50 52.03 9.37
N VAL A 23 -19.32 51.41 9.37
CA VAL A 23 -18.41 51.56 8.23
C VAL A 23 -17.81 50.22 7.82
N SER A 24 -18.11 49.77 6.59
CA SER A 24 -17.56 48.54 6.02
C SER A 24 -16.02 48.54 6.11
N PRO A 25 -15.40 47.41 6.52
CA PRO A 25 -13.95 47.26 6.50
C PRO A 25 -13.42 47.49 5.09
N GLN A 26 -12.28 48.18 4.95
CA GLN A 26 -11.67 48.37 3.64
C GLN A 26 -11.02 47.05 3.20
N THR A 27 -11.47 46.50 2.08
CA THR A 27 -10.86 45.33 1.44
C THR A 27 -9.42 45.63 1.06
N LEU A 28 -8.57 44.61 1.05
CA LEU A 28 -7.16 44.75 0.68
C LEU A 28 -7.06 45.24 -0.79
N SER A 29 -6.19 46.21 -1.04
CA SER A 29 -5.75 46.52 -2.41
C SER A 29 -4.88 45.39 -2.98
N ASP A 30 -4.69 45.36 -4.29
CA ASP A 30 -3.84 44.35 -4.96
C ASP A 30 -2.42 44.30 -4.38
N ALA A 31 -1.83 45.47 -4.09
CA ALA A 31 -0.50 45.57 -3.50
C ALA A 31 -0.46 45.04 -2.06
N GLN A 32 -1.47 45.33 -1.25
CA GLN A 32 -1.56 44.84 0.13
C GLN A 32 -1.80 43.32 0.17
N TYR A 33 -2.65 42.80 -0.73
CA TYR A 33 -2.84 41.36 -0.87
C TYR A 33 -1.54 40.68 -1.31
N SER A 34 -0.84 41.26 -2.29
CA SER A 34 0.45 40.77 -2.78
C SER A 34 1.50 40.71 -1.67
N ALA A 35 1.63 41.78 -0.87
CA ALA A 35 2.54 41.83 0.27
C ALA A 35 2.24 40.74 1.31
N GLY A 36 0.96 40.51 1.63
CA GLY A 36 0.56 39.48 2.58
C GLY A 36 0.66 38.04 2.05
N PHE A 37 0.46 37.85 0.74
CA PHE A 37 0.59 36.53 0.10
C PHE A 37 2.04 36.06 0.00
N SER A 38 3.01 36.99 -0.04
CA SER A 38 4.44 36.68 -0.14
C SER A 38 4.95 35.71 0.95
N PHE A 39 4.32 35.70 2.13
CA PHE A 39 4.63 34.75 3.22
C PHE A 39 4.26 33.28 2.90
N PHE A 40 3.55 33.04 1.80
CA PHE A 40 3.06 31.74 1.37
C PHE A 40 3.65 31.27 0.04
N GLU A 41 4.44 32.09 -0.66
CA GLU A 41 4.97 31.77 -1.99
C GLU A 41 6.03 30.65 -2.01
N PRO A 42 6.20 29.93 -3.14
CA PRO A 42 7.31 28.99 -3.34
C PRO A 42 8.67 29.70 -3.23
N GLY A 43 9.51 29.26 -2.28
CA GLY A 43 10.82 29.86 -1.97
C GLY A 43 10.82 30.79 -0.75
N SER A 44 9.65 31.11 -0.21
CA SER A 44 9.53 31.73 1.11
C SER A 44 9.92 30.74 2.23
N ARG A 45 9.85 31.16 3.50
CA ARG A 45 10.01 30.28 4.67
C ARG A 45 8.81 29.31 4.87
N CYS A 46 7.99 29.06 3.84
CA CYS A 46 6.86 28.14 3.80
C CYS A 46 7.25 26.82 3.10
N THR A 47 7.01 25.68 3.75
CA THR A 47 7.37 24.36 3.21
C THR A 47 6.25 23.64 2.46
N THR A 48 5.00 24.13 2.55
CA THR A 48 3.81 23.46 2.01
C THR A 48 3.93 23.09 0.53
N TYR A 49 4.48 23.99 -0.31
CA TYR A 49 4.54 23.71 -1.75
C TYR A 49 5.44 22.53 -2.10
N ARG A 50 6.67 22.56 -1.56
CA ARG A 50 7.70 21.56 -1.85
C ARG A 50 7.39 20.22 -1.16
N ASP A 51 6.96 20.27 0.09
CA ASP A 51 6.86 19.07 0.93
C ASP A 51 5.47 18.41 0.82
N PHE A 52 4.48 19.09 0.25
CA PHE A 52 3.11 18.57 0.12
C PHE A 52 2.47 18.80 -1.25
N ILE A 53 2.26 20.04 -1.69
CA ILE A 53 1.49 20.34 -2.91
C ILE A 53 2.11 19.66 -4.14
N LEU A 54 3.41 19.84 -4.40
CA LEU A 54 4.06 19.31 -5.59
C LEU A 54 4.09 17.77 -5.62
N PRO A 55 4.52 17.05 -4.56
CA PRO A 55 4.46 15.59 -4.54
C PRO A 55 3.05 15.05 -4.79
N GLN A 56 2.04 15.64 -4.14
CA GLN A 56 0.66 15.18 -4.26
C GLN A 56 0.05 15.49 -5.63
N LEU A 57 0.34 16.68 -6.17
CA LEU A 57 -0.07 17.06 -7.52
C LEU A 57 0.57 16.13 -8.55
N CYS A 58 1.87 15.83 -8.45
CA CYS A 58 2.54 14.88 -9.33
C CYS A 58 1.86 13.50 -9.31
N GLN A 59 1.50 13.02 -8.12
CA GLN A 59 0.82 11.74 -7.95
C GLN A 59 -0.55 11.70 -8.63
N VAL A 60 -1.34 12.78 -8.52
CA VAL A 60 -2.68 12.89 -9.15
C VAL A 60 -2.57 13.04 -10.67
N LEU A 61 -1.57 13.77 -11.16
CA LEU A 61 -1.43 14.07 -12.58
C LEU A 61 -0.78 12.93 -13.39
N ASN A 62 0.07 12.11 -12.77
CA ASN A 62 0.79 11.04 -13.47
C ASN A 62 -0.10 10.10 -14.30
N PRO A 63 -1.23 9.57 -13.78
CA PRO A 63 -2.13 8.73 -14.57
C PRO A 63 -2.77 9.46 -15.76
N ILE A 64 -3.13 10.73 -15.58
CA ILE A 64 -3.76 11.56 -16.62
C ILE A 64 -2.76 11.78 -17.75
N LEU A 65 -1.58 12.26 -17.39
CA LEU A 65 -0.50 12.57 -18.32
C LEU A 65 0.04 11.32 -19.02
N GLY A 66 0.06 10.16 -18.36
CA GLY A 66 0.45 8.90 -18.98
C GLY A 66 -0.45 8.48 -20.15
N SER A 67 -1.74 8.83 -20.11
CA SER A 67 -2.73 8.41 -21.09
C SER A 67 -2.89 9.33 -22.31
N ARG A 68 -2.36 10.56 -22.26
CA ARG A 68 -2.52 11.57 -23.32
C ARG A 68 -1.19 12.17 -23.80
N SER A 69 -1.14 12.55 -25.07
CA SER A 69 -0.02 13.26 -25.70
C SER A 69 -0.01 14.76 -25.33
N GLY A 70 -1.18 15.31 -25.01
CA GLY A 70 -1.39 16.69 -24.60
C GLY A 70 -2.64 16.83 -23.73
N ILE A 71 -2.66 17.80 -22.83
CA ILE A 71 -3.79 18.08 -21.93
C ILE A 71 -4.13 19.58 -21.89
N SER A 72 -5.39 19.87 -21.59
CA SER A 72 -5.91 21.21 -21.34
C SER A 72 -6.11 21.47 -19.84
N VAL A 73 -5.72 22.67 -19.40
CA VAL A 73 -5.75 23.07 -17.99
C VAL A 73 -6.51 24.38 -17.83
N LEU A 74 -7.38 24.43 -16.83
CA LEU A 74 -7.94 25.66 -16.27
C LEU A 74 -7.41 25.86 -14.84
N GLU A 75 -6.74 26.98 -14.56
CA GLU A 75 -6.25 27.31 -13.22
C GLU A 75 -6.99 28.54 -12.64
N ILE A 76 -7.57 28.40 -11.45
CA ILE A 76 -8.37 29.45 -10.80
C ILE A 76 -7.63 29.94 -9.56
N GLY A 77 -7.31 31.24 -9.53
CA GLY A 77 -6.53 31.89 -8.48
C GLY A 77 -5.09 31.35 -8.35
N PRO A 78 -4.31 31.23 -9.46
CA PRO A 78 -2.93 30.76 -9.43
C PRO A 78 -2.01 31.61 -8.53
N GLY A 79 -2.32 32.90 -8.35
CA GLY A 79 -1.40 33.86 -7.78
C GLY A 79 -0.31 34.28 -8.78
N PRO A 80 0.86 34.75 -8.31
CA PRO A 80 1.89 35.33 -9.17
C PRO A 80 2.64 34.31 -10.04
N ARG A 81 2.53 33.01 -9.74
CA ARG A 81 3.16 31.90 -10.47
C ARG A 81 2.21 30.70 -10.47
N SER A 82 2.07 30.01 -11.60
CA SER A 82 1.29 28.77 -11.69
C SER A 82 1.98 27.65 -10.91
N VAL A 83 1.20 26.89 -10.14
CA VAL A 83 1.70 25.69 -9.43
C VAL A 83 2.20 24.61 -10.41
N LEU A 84 1.74 24.66 -11.66
CA LEU A 84 2.11 23.72 -12.72
C LEU A 84 3.47 24.04 -13.33
N GLY A 85 3.96 25.28 -13.17
CA GLY A 85 5.29 25.69 -13.61
C GLY A 85 6.44 24.95 -12.88
N ASP A 86 6.17 24.47 -11.68
CA ASP A 86 7.13 23.77 -10.82
C ASP A 86 7.11 22.23 -11.01
N LEU A 87 6.27 21.71 -11.91
CA LEU A 87 6.22 20.28 -12.22
C LEU A 87 7.51 19.80 -12.94
N PRO A 88 7.82 18.49 -12.89
CA PRO A 88 8.88 17.89 -13.70
C PRO A 88 8.74 18.21 -15.19
N ARG A 89 9.87 18.42 -15.88
CA ARG A 89 9.91 18.90 -17.27
C ARG A 89 9.06 18.06 -18.24
N ASP A 90 9.04 16.74 -18.06
CA ASP A 90 8.28 15.83 -18.91
C ASP A 90 6.76 15.99 -18.74
N MET A 91 6.32 16.32 -17.53
CA MET A 91 4.91 16.61 -17.26
C MET A 91 4.50 17.97 -17.85
N LYS A 92 5.35 18.99 -17.69
CA LYS A 92 5.08 20.35 -18.22
C LYS A 92 4.93 20.37 -19.74
N ARG A 93 5.73 19.57 -20.46
CA ARG A 93 5.67 19.46 -21.93
C ARG A 93 4.34 18.91 -22.47
N LYS A 94 3.58 18.21 -21.63
CA LYS A 94 2.27 17.67 -21.99
C LYS A 94 1.14 18.68 -21.80
N ILE A 95 1.36 19.81 -21.13
CA ILE A 95 0.37 20.88 -21.05
C ILE A 95 0.39 21.64 -22.37
N LYS A 96 -0.69 21.54 -23.14
CA LYS A 96 -0.84 22.12 -24.49
C LYS A 96 -1.73 23.34 -24.52
N ARG A 97 -2.71 23.40 -23.62
CA ARG A 97 -3.64 24.52 -23.49
C ARG A 97 -3.73 24.93 -22.02
N TYR A 98 -3.63 26.23 -21.76
CA TYR A 98 -3.66 26.79 -20.40
C TYR A 98 -4.49 28.07 -20.38
N ILE A 99 -5.50 28.09 -19.50
CA ILE A 99 -6.33 29.25 -19.20
C ILE A 99 -6.28 29.50 -17.69
N ALA A 100 -6.16 30.76 -17.28
CA ALA A 100 -6.18 31.13 -15.87
C ALA A 100 -7.13 32.29 -15.57
N PHE A 101 -7.76 32.27 -14.39
CA PHE A 101 -8.51 33.40 -13.83
C PHE A 101 -7.80 33.90 -12.58
N GLU A 102 -7.24 35.12 -12.65
CA GLU A 102 -6.52 35.75 -11.54
C GLU A 102 -7.07 37.17 -11.31
N PRO A 103 -7.82 37.42 -10.22
CA PRO A 103 -8.42 38.72 -9.96
C PRO A 103 -7.42 39.82 -9.56
N ASN A 104 -6.25 39.47 -9.01
CA ASN A 104 -5.25 40.46 -8.63
C ASN A 104 -4.41 40.86 -9.85
N SER A 105 -4.47 42.14 -10.23
CA SER A 105 -3.84 42.63 -11.46
C SER A 105 -2.31 42.49 -11.45
N LEU A 106 -1.67 42.63 -10.29
CA LEU A 106 -0.21 42.45 -10.13
C LEU A 106 0.19 40.98 -10.31
N PHE A 107 -0.63 40.06 -9.82
CA PHE A 107 -0.38 38.63 -9.98
C PHE A 107 -0.60 38.15 -11.40
N ALA A 108 -1.69 38.58 -12.04
CA ALA A 108 -1.96 38.25 -13.43
C ALA A 108 -0.81 38.72 -14.35
N LEU A 109 -0.29 39.93 -14.14
CA LEU A 109 0.84 40.45 -14.91
C LEU A 109 2.13 39.64 -14.69
N ARG A 110 2.49 39.32 -13.43
CA ARG A 110 3.65 38.47 -13.14
C ARG A 110 3.51 37.05 -13.69
N LEU A 111 2.29 36.51 -13.66
CA LEU A 111 1.98 35.20 -14.21
C LEU A 111 2.14 35.19 -15.73
N GLU A 112 1.61 36.20 -16.43
CA GLU A 112 1.79 36.39 -17.88
C GLU A 112 3.29 36.47 -18.24
N GLU A 113 4.06 37.30 -17.52
CA GLU A 113 5.51 37.46 -17.73
C GLU A 113 6.27 36.15 -17.51
N GLY A 114 5.97 35.41 -16.44
CA GLY A 114 6.60 34.13 -16.14
C GLY A 114 6.27 33.01 -17.14
N LEU A 115 5.07 33.04 -17.73
CA LEU A 115 4.65 32.08 -18.75
C LEU A 115 5.27 32.38 -20.12
N LEU A 116 5.59 33.65 -20.41
CA LEU A 116 6.11 34.12 -21.71
C LEU A 116 7.64 34.30 -21.76
N SER A 117 8.35 34.14 -20.64
CA SER A 117 9.82 34.32 -20.56
C SER A 117 10.61 33.44 -21.53
N THR A 118 11.58 34.02 -22.23
CA THR A 118 12.37 33.36 -23.30
C THR A 118 13.52 32.49 -22.80
N GLU A 119 14.00 32.68 -21.56
CA GLU A 119 15.14 31.92 -21.04
C GLU A 119 14.72 30.57 -20.42
N GLU A 120 13.57 30.51 -19.72
CA GLU A 120 12.95 29.27 -19.22
C GLU A 120 11.43 29.44 -19.03
N ALA A 121 10.64 29.31 -20.09
CA ALA A 121 9.17 29.38 -19.99
C ALA A 121 8.61 28.31 -19.03
N ALA A 122 7.75 28.73 -18.08
CA ALA A 122 7.17 27.83 -17.10
C ALA A 122 6.36 26.69 -17.76
N LEU A 123 5.66 26.97 -18.86
CA LEU A 123 4.94 25.99 -19.68
C LEU A 123 5.44 26.03 -21.14
N PRO A 124 6.47 25.25 -21.49
CA PRO A 124 7.25 25.45 -22.72
C PRO A 124 6.60 24.92 -24.00
N CYS A 125 5.41 24.30 -23.94
CA CYS A 125 4.82 23.58 -25.07
C CYS A 125 3.34 23.91 -25.30
N LEU A 126 2.92 25.12 -24.93
CA LEU A 126 1.58 25.60 -25.23
C LEU A 126 1.39 25.79 -26.74
N GLU A 127 0.28 25.31 -27.29
CA GLU A 127 -0.07 25.42 -28.71
C GLU A 127 -0.56 26.82 -29.07
N THR A 128 -1.20 27.48 -28.10
CA THR A 128 -1.61 28.88 -28.16
C THR A 128 -0.93 29.65 -27.03
N GLY A 129 -0.81 30.98 -27.15
CA GLY A 129 -0.37 31.80 -26.01
C GLY A 129 -1.23 31.56 -24.76
N PRO A 130 -0.67 31.74 -23.54
CA PRO A 130 -1.44 31.59 -22.31
C PRO A 130 -2.58 32.62 -22.26
N ASP A 131 -3.81 32.18 -21.92
CA ASP A 131 -4.96 33.07 -21.69
C ASP A 131 -5.09 33.35 -20.19
N VAL A 132 -4.60 34.51 -19.74
CA VAL A 132 -4.71 34.96 -18.34
C VAL A 132 -5.77 36.04 -18.22
N ARG A 133 -6.89 35.70 -17.59
CA ARG A 133 -8.04 36.59 -17.41
C ARG A 133 -7.93 37.34 -16.08
N LYS A 134 -7.84 38.67 -16.17
CA LYS A 134 -7.73 39.61 -15.04
C LYS A 134 -9.09 39.84 -14.36
N ALA A 135 -9.75 38.76 -13.94
CA ALA A 135 -11.09 38.76 -13.37
C ALA A 135 -11.26 37.59 -12.39
N PRO A 136 -12.14 37.71 -11.38
CA PRO A 136 -12.52 36.58 -10.56
C PRO A 136 -13.27 35.54 -11.40
N PHE A 137 -13.10 34.26 -11.09
CA PHE A 137 -13.95 33.22 -11.65
C PHE A 137 -15.36 33.38 -11.08
N ASP A 138 -16.34 33.51 -11.95
CA ASP A 138 -17.76 33.64 -11.64
C ASP A 138 -18.54 32.61 -12.47
N PRO A 139 -19.24 31.64 -11.87
CA PRO A 139 -19.91 30.57 -12.60
C PRO A 139 -20.82 31.07 -13.71
N GLU A 140 -21.63 32.11 -13.48
CA GLU A 140 -22.59 32.56 -14.49
C GLU A 140 -21.94 33.23 -15.70
N ASN A 141 -21.00 34.15 -15.47
CA ASN A 141 -20.39 34.93 -16.56
C ASN A 141 -19.16 34.24 -17.16
N SER A 142 -18.37 33.54 -16.34
CA SER A 142 -17.15 32.86 -16.78
C SER A 142 -17.47 31.62 -17.59
N LEU A 143 -18.52 30.85 -17.24
CA LEU A 143 -18.98 29.74 -18.08
C LEU A 143 -19.42 30.23 -19.46
N LYS A 144 -20.18 31.33 -19.54
CA LYS A 144 -20.55 31.95 -20.82
C LYS A 144 -19.33 32.38 -21.63
N ALA A 145 -18.30 32.91 -20.98
CA ALA A 145 -17.06 33.34 -21.62
C ALA A 145 -16.13 32.18 -22.01
N LEU A 146 -16.31 30.99 -21.45
CA LEU A 146 -15.61 29.75 -21.84
C LEU A 146 -16.40 28.97 -22.91
N GLY A 147 -17.72 29.21 -23.04
CA GLY A 147 -18.56 28.54 -24.02
C GLY A 147 -18.61 27.02 -23.77
N ASP A 148 -18.43 26.23 -24.83
CA ASP A 148 -18.41 24.76 -24.77
C ASP A 148 -17.02 24.16 -24.46
N ASP A 149 -16.07 24.99 -24.01
CA ASP A 149 -14.72 24.51 -23.68
C ASP A 149 -14.74 23.46 -22.56
N LYS A 150 -13.96 22.39 -22.76
CA LYS A 150 -13.74 21.31 -21.77
C LYS A 150 -12.27 21.18 -21.40
N PHE A 151 -12.03 20.82 -20.14
CA PHE A 151 -10.70 20.72 -19.56
C PHE A 151 -10.41 19.32 -19.02
N ASP A 152 -9.17 18.85 -19.19
CA ASP A 152 -8.69 17.63 -18.54
C ASP A 152 -8.49 17.85 -17.04
N ILE A 153 -7.93 19.01 -16.70
CA ILE A 153 -7.58 19.37 -15.32
C ILE A 153 -8.10 20.77 -15.03
N ILE A 154 -8.74 20.89 -13.87
CA ILE A 154 -9.08 22.18 -13.29
C ILE A 154 -8.37 22.28 -11.95
N VAL A 155 -7.61 23.34 -11.70
CA VAL A 155 -6.88 23.54 -10.44
C VAL A 155 -7.40 24.77 -9.74
N LEU A 156 -7.89 24.61 -8.51
CA LEU A 156 -8.30 25.67 -7.62
C LEU A 156 -7.19 25.88 -6.60
N CYS A 157 -6.43 26.95 -6.83
CA CYS A 157 -5.27 27.32 -6.05
C CYS A 157 -5.67 28.22 -4.86
N HIS A 158 -5.01 29.36 -4.68
CA HIS A 158 -4.98 30.09 -3.41
C HIS A 158 -6.23 30.93 -3.10
N SER A 159 -7.31 30.76 -3.86
CA SER A 159 -8.45 31.66 -3.78
C SER A 159 -9.77 30.99 -4.13
N MET A 160 -10.47 30.51 -3.10
CA MET A 160 -11.92 30.68 -3.02
C MET A 160 -12.27 31.93 -2.19
N TYR A 161 -11.34 32.88 -2.09
CA TYR A 161 -11.51 34.07 -1.26
C TYR A 161 -12.57 34.97 -1.88
N GLY A 162 -13.62 35.28 -1.13
CA GLY A 162 -14.77 36.06 -1.60
C GLY A 162 -15.88 35.24 -2.26
N MET A 163 -15.69 33.93 -2.49
CA MET A 163 -16.76 33.04 -2.97
C MET A 163 -17.72 32.76 -1.82
N THR A 164 -18.97 33.17 -1.98
CA THR A 164 -20.02 33.03 -0.97
C THR A 164 -20.63 31.61 -0.91
N SER A 165 -20.58 30.86 -2.03
CA SER A 165 -21.07 29.48 -2.12
C SER A 165 -20.04 28.54 -2.78
N LYS A 166 -19.10 28.03 -2.00
CA LYS A 166 -17.99 27.19 -2.51
C LYS A 166 -18.47 25.92 -3.23
N GLU A 167 -19.57 25.34 -2.77
CA GLU A 167 -20.16 24.13 -3.35
C GLU A 167 -20.72 24.38 -4.76
N ASP A 168 -21.47 25.46 -4.96
CA ASP A 168 -22.02 25.83 -6.27
C ASP A 168 -20.90 26.06 -7.30
N TYR A 169 -19.81 26.69 -6.87
CA TYR A 169 -18.64 26.91 -7.72
C TYR A 169 -17.97 25.61 -8.11
N ILE A 170 -17.82 24.67 -7.17
CA ILE A 170 -17.25 23.34 -7.46
C ILE A 170 -18.19 22.58 -8.40
N CYS A 171 -19.50 22.61 -8.19
CA CYS A 171 -20.45 21.96 -9.10
C CYS A 171 -20.33 22.53 -10.52
N ALA A 172 -20.29 23.85 -10.67
CA ALA A 172 -20.17 24.53 -11.96
C ALA A 172 -18.89 24.16 -12.73
N ILE A 173 -17.74 24.03 -12.04
CA ILE A 173 -16.49 23.63 -12.72
C ILE A 173 -16.47 22.13 -13.06
N LEU A 174 -17.20 21.28 -12.33
CA LEU A 174 -17.24 19.85 -12.64
C LEU A 174 -17.90 19.59 -14.01
N ASP A 175 -18.81 20.48 -14.43
CA ASP A 175 -19.39 20.46 -15.76
C ASP A 175 -18.40 20.90 -16.86
N LEU A 176 -17.30 21.57 -16.52
CA LEU A 176 -16.24 21.92 -17.46
C LEU A 176 -15.22 20.79 -17.67
N LEU A 177 -15.29 19.70 -16.90
CA LEU A 177 -14.41 18.55 -17.10
C LEU A 177 -14.81 17.78 -18.38
N ASP A 178 -13.82 17.36 -19.17
CA ASP A 178 -14.03 16.52 -20.35
C ASP A 178 -14.65 15.16 -19.95
N GLU A 179 -15.80 14.83 -20.56
CA GLU A 179 -16.57 13.61 -20.29
C GLU A 179 -15.94 12.37 -20.90
N GLN A 180 -15.19 12.52 -22.00
CA GLN A 180 -14.58 11.39 -22.69
C GLN A 180 -13.38 10.80 -21.94
N THR A 181 -12.95 11.46 -20.87
CA THR A 181 -11.82 11.06 -20.03
C THR A 181 -12.25 10.65 -18.63
N ALA A 182 -12.22 9.35 -18.39
CA ALA A 182 -12.44 8.76 -17.07
C ALA A 182 -11.49 9.29 -15.97
N ASN A 183 -10.41 9.99 -16.36
CA ASN A 183 -9.37 10.52 -15.49
C ASN A 183 -9.37 12.05 -15.38
N SER A 184 -10.31 12.79 -15.97
CA SER A 184 -10.39 14.25 -15.75
C SER A 184 -10.64 14.56 -14.28
N ARG A 185 -9.96 15.58 -13.73
CA ARG A 185 -10.03 15.91 -12.30
C ARG A 185 -10.05 17.42 -12.06
N ALA A 186 -10.89 17.83 -11.12
CA ALA A 186 -10.77 19.12 -10.45
C ALA A 186 -9.96 18.94 -9.16
N ILE A 187 -8.93 19.75 -8.95
CA ILE A 187 -8.01 19.67 -7.81
C ILE A 187 -8.19 20.94 -6.99
N LEU A 188 -8.50 20.79 -5.71
CA LEU A 188 -8.70 21.89 -4.77
C LEU A 188 -7.63 21.85 -3.70
N PHE A 189 -6.88 22.95 -3.58
CA PHE A 189 -6.04 23.22 -2.42
C PHE A 189 -6.81 24.07 -1.42
N HIS A 190 -6.87 23.62 -0.17
CA HIS A 190 -7.53 24.37 0.89
C HIS A 190 -6.72 24.34 2.17
N ARG A 191 -6.69 25.48 2.88
CA ARG A 191 -6.18 25.53 4.24
C ARG A 191 -7.20 24.89 5.17
N HIS A 192 -6.74 24.11 6.14
CA HIS A 192 -7.56 23.33 7.05
C HIS A 192 -8.76 24.11 7.60
N GLY A 193 -9.96 23.53 7.56
CA GLY A 193 -11.24 24.13 7.93
C GLY A 193 -12.39 23.39 7.25
N SER A 194 -13.63 23.56 7.72
CA SER A 194 -14.79 22.97 7.05
C SER A 194 -15.06 23.71 5.73
N LEU A 195 -15.03 22.98 4.62
CA LEU A 195 -15.39 23.51 3.30
C LEU A 195 -16.91 23.61 3.11
N GLY A 196 -17.69 22.83 3.85
CA GLY A 196 -19.14 22.80 3.75
C GLY A 196 -19.64 22.35 2.38
N LEU A 197 -19.10 21.26 1.82
CA LEU A 197 -19.59 20.67 0.56
C LEU A 197 -20.47 19.48 0.91
N ALA A 198 -21.75 19.71 1.18
CA ALA A 198 -22.61 18.70 1.79
C ALA A 198 -23.09 17.63 0.78
N SER A 199 -23.19 17.97 -0.50
CA SER A 199 -23.66 17.07 -1.55
C SER A 199 -22.54 16.46 -2.40
N LEU A 200 -21.27 16.81 -2.14
CA LEU A 200 -20.14 16.38 -2.94
C LEU A 200 -19.30 15.31 -2.25
N VAL A 201 -18.92 14.29 -3.00
CA VAL A 201 -17.94 13.28 -2.59
C VAL A 201 -16.60 13.52 -3.28
N SER A 202 -15.52 13.43 -2.51
CA SER A 202 -14.17 13.50 -3.05
C SER A 202 -13.72 12.17 -3.63
N HIS A 203 -12.96 12.22 -4.72
CA HIS A 203 -12.25 11.06 -5.27
C HIS A 203 -11.04 10.69 -4.40
N GLN A 204 -10.31 11.69 -3.90
CA GLN A 204 -9.14 11.51 -3.04
C GLN A 204 -8.95 12.75 -2.15
N VAL A 205 -8.51 12.52 -0.91
CA VAL A 205 -8.18 13.59 0.04
C VAL A 205 -6.82 13.30 0.66
N SER A 206 -5.89 14.24 0.52
CA SER A 206 -4.56 14.22 1.14
C SER A 206 -4.45 15.38 2.13
N ASN A 207 -3.90 15.14 3.32
CA ASN A 207 -3.75 16.15 4.37
C ASN A 207 -2.27 16.45 4.63
N PHE A 208 -1.97 17.69 5.06
CA PHE A 208 -0.65 18.13 5.51
C PHE A 208 -0.76 18.79 6.89
N PRO A 209 -0.86 17.99 7.96
CA PRO A 209 -1.12 18.50 9.30
C PRO A 209 0.04 19.31 9.90
N THR A 210 1.25 19.15 9.37
CA THR A 210 2.49 19.77 9.86
C THR A 210 2.85 21.08 9.15
N GLY A 211 1.98 21.59 8.27
CA GLY A 211 2.21 22.85 7.57
C GLY A 211 2.40 24.01 8.54
N ILE A 212 3.40 24.85 8.27
CA ILE A 212 3.74 26.04 9.06
C ILE A 212 3.99 27.25 8.18
N VAL A 213 3.75 28.42 8.74
CA VAL A 213 4.07 29.71 8.14
C VAL A 213 4.90 30.51 9.13
N ARG A 214 5.98 31.12 8.62
CA ARG A 214 6.94 31.91 9.39
C ARG A 214 6.83 33.36 8.97
N VAL A 215 6.77 34.26 9.94
CA VAL A 215 6.65 35.70 9.75
C VAL A 215 7.69 36.38 10.62
N ALA A 216 8.44 37.32 10.07
CA ALA A 216 9.41 38.09 10.84
C ALA A 216 8.71 38.85 11.97
N ASN A 217 9.30 38.90 13.16
CA ASN A 217 8.75 39.61 14.31
C ASN A 217 9.01 41.13 14.24
N THR A 218 8.74 41.75 13.09
CA THR A 218 8.79 43.20 12.88
C THR A 218 7.38 43.76 12.72
N ASP A 219 7.14 44.99 13.20
CA ASP A 219 5.80 45.61 13.14
C ASP A 219 5.25 45.66 11.71
N GLU A 220 6.08 46.02 10.73
CA GLU A 220 5.71 46.07 9.31
C GLU A 220 5.28 44.71 8.76
N SER A 221 6.03 43.64 9.06
CA SER A 221 5.67 42.29 8.62
C SER A 221 4.37 41.81 9.27
N LEU A 222 4.18 42.11 10.55
CA LEU A 222 2.98 41.73 11.28
C LEU A 222 1.74 42.48 10.81
N ASP A 223 1.85 43.75 10.42
CA ASP A 223 0.72 44.52 9.87
C ASP A 223 0.23 43.94 8.54
N SER A 224 1.17 43.66 7.63
CA SER A 224 0.87 43.04 6.33
C SER A 224 0.26 41.65 6.52
N PHE A 225 0.89 40.83 7.37
CA PHE A 225 0.43 39.48 7.66
C PHE A 225 -0.96 39.45 8.33
N ALA A 226 -1.16 40.24 9.40
CA ALA A 226 -2.42 40.26 10.13
C ALA A 226 -3.57 40.76 9.25
N SER A 227 -3.34 41.80 8.45
CA SER A 227 -4.33 42.32 7.49
C SER A 227 -4.71 41.30 6.43
N PHE A 228 -3.73 40.54 5.92
CA PHE A 228 -3.98 39.44 4.99
C PHE A 228 -4.79 38.30 5.61
N ILE A 229 -4.44 37.88 6.83
CA ILE A 229 -5.15 36.82 7.55
C ILE A 229 -6.59 37.24 7.90
N ALA A 230 -6.79 38.48 8.35
CA ALA A 230 -8.11 39.03 8.64
C ALA A 230 -8.95 39.23 7.36
N GLY A 231 -8.30 39.57 6.25
CA GLY A 231 -8.89 39.83 4.93
C GLY A 231 -9.30 41.29 4.70
N PHE A 232 -8.85 42.22 5.55
CA PHE A 232 -9.12 43.65 5.45
C PHE A 232 -8.07 44.44 6.24
N VAL A 233 -7.98 45.74 5.98
CA VAL A 233 -7.12 46.65 6.75
C VAL A 233 -7.97 47.36 7.83
N PRO A 234 -7.57 47.31 9.11
CA PRO A 234 -8.26 48.03 10.18
C PRO A 234 -8.06 49.55 10.02
N LYS A 235 -9.07 50.33 10.39
CA LYS A 235 -9.06 51.82 10.23
C LYS A 235 -8.40 52.58 11.37
N SER A 236 -7.93 51.88 12.41
CA SER A 236 -7.39 52.47 13.63
C SER A 236 -6.03 51.87 13.97
N ASP A 237 -5.04 52.73 14.19
CA ASP A 237 -3.69 52.33 14.62
C ASP A 237 -3.71 51.58 15.95
N LYS A 238 -4.70 51.85 16.81
CA LYS A 238 -4.89 51.11 18.06
C LYS A 238 -5.23 49.64 17.80
N VAL A 239 -6.09 49.37 16.81
CA VAL A 239 -6.46 47.99 16.43
C VAL A 239 -5.27 47.28 15.79
N LEU A 240 -4.45 47.97 14.99
CA LEU A 240 -3.19 47.41 14.47
C LEU A 240 -2.23 47.03 15.59
N GLN A 241 -2.06 47.90 16.59
CA GLN A 241 -1.22 47.60 17.74
C GLN A 241 -1.72 46.34 18.50
N GLU A 242 -3.02 46.25 18.77
CA GLU A 242 -3.63 45.07 19.40
C GLU A 242 -3.46 43.80 18.56
N TRP A 243 -3.55 43.92 17.23
CA TRP A 243 -3.29 42.81 16.30
C TRP A 243 -1.84 42.32 16.36
N ARG A 244 -0.86 43.23 16.42
CA ARG A 244 0.57 42.87 16.60
C ARG A 244 0.79 42.15 17.92
N GLU A 245 0.22 42.67 19.01
CA GLU A 245 0.28 42.06 20.34
C GLU A 245 -0.32 40.65 20.33
N THR A 246 -1.45 40.47 19.64
CA THR A 246 -2.12 39.18 19.49
C THR A 246 -1.26 38.19 18.70
N CYS A 247 -0.70 38.61 17.57
CA CYS A 247 0.23 37.77 16.80
C CYS A 247 1.40 37.29 17.67
N ARG A 248 2.00 38.19 18.46
CA ARG A 248 3.11 37.87 19.37
C ARG A 248 2.71 36.99 20.54
N ALA A 249 1.46 37.09 21.00
CA ALA A 249 0.94 36.32 22.12
C ALA A 249 0.66 34.86 21.74
N ILE A 250 0.11 34.61 20.55
CA ILE A 250 -0.35 33.27 20.14
C ILE A 250 0.60 32.56 19.15
N GLY A 251 1.49 33.31 18.49
CA GLY A 251 2.56 32.78 17.64
C GLY A 251 3.68 32.13 18.47
N ARG A 252 4.26 31.04 17.97
CA ARG A 252 5.45 30.44 18.60
C ARG A 252 6.68 31.24 18.18
N ARG A 253 7.44 31.78 19.12
CA ARG A 253 8.72 32.44 18.81
C ARG A 253 9.76 31.42 18.39
N ASP A 254 10.46 31.70 17.30
CA ASP A 254 11.57 30.90 16.79
C ASP A 254 12.67 31.84 16.28
N ILE A 255 13.69 32.05 17.12
CA ILE A 255 14.76 33.03 16.92
C ILE A 255 14.18 34.44 16.69
N ASP A 256 14.10 34.89 15.44
CA ASP A 256 13.62 36.22 15.01
C ASP A 256 12.20 36.19 14.40
N ASP A 257 11.61 34.99 14.26
CA ASP A 257 10.31 34.78 13.62
C ASP A 257 9.21 34.42 14.63
N LEU A 258 7.98 34.70 14.21
CA LEU A 258 6.77 34.05 14.73
C LEU A 258 6.33 32.94 13.78
N VAL A 259 6.04 31.77 14.35
CA VAL A 259 5.59 30.58 13.62
C VAL A 259 4.12 30.29 13.95
N PHE A 260 3.33 30.07 12.91
CA PHE A 260 1.92 29.69 12.98
C PHE A 260 1.67 28.38 12.26
N ALA A 261 0.75 27.57 12.79
CA ALA A 261 0.32 26.34 12.13
C ALA A 261 -0.60 26.69 10.95
N ALA A 262 -0.27 26.14 9.79
CA ALA A 262 -1.02 26.28 8.54
C ALA A 262 -1.23 24.89 7.92
N PRO A 263 -2.03 24.01 8.56
CA PRO A 263 -2.32 22.72 7.97
C PRO A 263 -3.10 22.90 6.67
N ASP A 264 -2.77 22.08 5.67
CA ASP A 264 -3.36 22.13 4.34
C ASP A 264 -4.02 20.80 3.97
N VAL A 265 -4.98 20.85 3.03
CA VAL A 265 -5.64 19.69 2.45
C VAL A 265 -5.69 19.87 0.93
N MET A 266 -5.46 18.77 0.22
CA MET A 266 -5.69 18.67 -1.22
C MET A 266 -6.85 17.70 -1.43
N MET A 267 -7.89 18.13 -2.13
CA MET A 267 -9.04 17.30 -2.50
C MET A 267 -9.12 17.21 -4.01
N THR A 268 -9.49 16.05 -4.53
CA THR A 268 -9.73 15.86 -5.96
C THR A 268 -11.18 15.47 -6.20
N PHE A 269 -11.82 16.10 -7.16
CA PHE A 269 -13.19 15.82 -7.57
C PHE A 269 -13.21 15.37 -9.02
N SER A 270 -14.25 14.62 -9.37
CA SER A 270 -14.55 14.22 -10.74
C SER A 270 -16.00 14.56 -11.04
N ARG A 271 -16.45 14.42 -12.28
CA ARG A 271 -17.85 14.67 -12.61
C ARG A 271 -18.83 13.78 -11.82
N HIS A 272 -18.38 12.60 -11.40
CA HIS A 272 -19.14 11.67 -10.55
C HIS A 272 -19.24 12.13 -9.09
N SER A 273 -18.56 13.21 -8.69
CA SER A 273 -18.58 13.73 -7.31
C SER A 273 -19.96 14.26 -6.90
N THR A 274 -20.86 14.52 -7.84
CA THR A 274 -22.24 14.96 -7.59
C THR A 274 -23.24 13.81 -7.42
N ALA A 275 -22.79 12.55 -7.52
CA ALA A 275 -23.66 11.36 -7.47
C ALA A 275 -24.01 10.86 -6.05
N LEU A 276 -23.65 11.61 -5.01
CA LEU A 276 -23.97 11.26 -3.62
C LEU A 276 -25.49 11.20 -3.34
N PRO A 277 -26.35 12.09 -3.90
CA PRO A 277 -27.81 12.00 -3.75
C PRO A 277 -28.39 10.64 -4.20
N ASP A 278 -27.81 10.03 -5.23
CA ASP A 278 -28.27 8.74 -5.77
C ASP A 278 -28.09 7.62 -4.73
N LEU A 279 -26.99 7.63 -4.00
CA LEU A 279 -26.72 6.66 -2.93
C LEU A 279 -27.58 6.94 -1.69
N THR A 280 -27.64 8.21 -1.29
CA THR A 280 -28.27 8.63 -0.03
C THR A 280 -29.79 8.57 -0.06
N SER A 281 -30.42 8.62 -1.24
CA SER A 281 -31.86 8.42 -1.41
C SER A 281 -32.31 6.96 -1.25
N GLN A 282 -31.41 6.00 -1.47
CA GLN A 282 -31.71 4.56 -1.46
C GLN A 282 -31.38 3.87 -0.14
N LEU A 283 -30.50 4.48 0.67
CA LEU A 283 -29.92 3.84 1.84
C LEU A 283 -30.19 4.58 3.15
N PRO A 284 -30.27 3.86 4.29
CA PRO A 284 -30.50 4.46 5.59
C PRO A 284 -29.34 5.37 6.02
N LEU A 285 -29.64 6.65 6.17
CA LEU A 285 -28.69 7.67 6.64
C LEU A 285 -28.70 7.81 8.15
N ILE A 286 -27.54 8.17 8.70
CA ILE A 286 -27.47 8.70 10.06
C ILE A 286 -27.69 10.22 9.98
N VAL A 287 -28.85 10.68 10.44
CA VAL A 287 -29.18 12.10 10.56
C VAL A 287 -28.91 12.54 12.01
N GLY A 288 -28.00 13.50 12.22
CA GLY A 288 -27.67 14.05 13.55
C GLY A 288 -26.26 13.73 14.05
N ASP A 289 -26.09 13.62 15.37
CA ASP A 289 -24.79 13.46 16.02
C ASP A 289 -24.10 12.14 15.65
N MET A 290 -22.89 12.22 15.10
CA MET A 290 -22.06 11.05 14.81
C MET A 290 -21.71 10.29 16.09
N HIS A 291 -22.14 9.03 16.20
CA HIS A 291 -21.82 8.12 17.31
C HIS A 291 -20.39 7.54 17.25
N VAL A 292 -19.40 8.36 16.84
CA VAL A 292 -17.98 7.99 16.73
C VAL A 292 -17.27 8.28 18.06
N LYS A 293 -16.56 7.33 18.66
CA LYS A 293 -15.91 7.54 19.98
C LYS A 293 -14.72 8.50 19.92
N ASN A 294 -13.92 8.41 18.86
CA ASN A 294 -12.76 9.27 18.64
C ASN A 294 -13.20 10.70 18.31
N ARG A 295 -12.71 11.68 19.07
CA ARG A 295 -13.09 13.09 18.90
C ARG A 295 -12.43 13.74 17.69
N GLU A 296 -11.21 13.36 17.36
CA GLU A 296 -10.50 13.83 16.16
C GLU A 296 -11.25 13.40 14.90
N ALA A 297 -11.69 12.14 14.83
CA ALA A 297 -12.50 11.63 13.72
C ALA A 297 -13.81 12.41 13.51
N ARG A 298 -14.42 12.95 14.57
CA ARG A 298 -15.63 13.78 14.44
C ARG A 298 -15.36 15.13 13.79
N LEU A 299 -14.13 15.62 13.82
CA LEU A 299 -13.73 16.85 13.14
C LEU A 299 -13.57 16.66 11.63
N HIS A 300 -13.53 15.40 11.16
CA HIS A 300 -13.31 15.08 9.76
C HIS A 300 -14.53 15.22 8.85
N CYS A 301 -15.68 15.76 9.27
CA CYS A 301 -16.85 16.07 8.41
C CYS A 301 -16.99 15.18 7.14
N PRO A 302 -17.51 13.95 7.26
CA PRO A 302 -17.70 13.07 6.11
C PRO A 302 -18.74 13.66 5.15
N ALA A 303 -18.70 13.23 3.88
CA ALA A 303 -19.72 13.63 2.91
C ALA A 303 -21.10 13.10 3.31
N SER A 304 -21.16 11.85 3.77
CA SER A 304 -22.35 11.23 4.33
C SER A 304 -21.98 10.03 5.22
N MET A 305 -22.89 9.65 6.12
CA MET A 305 -22.76 8.46 6.95
C MET A 305 -23.97 7.55 6.74
N ILE A 306 -23.71 6.36 6.22
CA ILE A 306 -24.71 5.35 5.88
C ILE A 306 -24.65 4.25 6.92
N ARG A 307 -25.80 3.76 7.38
CA ARG A 307 -25.89 2.66 8.36
C ARG A 307 -26.62 1.46 7.76
N PRO A 308 -25.93 0.61 6.96
CA PRO A 308 -26.56 -0.57 6.36
C PRO A 308 -27.11 -1.51 7.44
N GLY A 309 -28.37 -1.90 7.32
CA GLY A 309 -29.01 -2.93 8.16
C GLY A 309 -28.88 -4.34 7.59
N HIS A 310 -28.57 -4.47 6.30
CA HIS A 310 -28.46 -5.74 5.60
C HIS A 310 -27.21 -5.80 4.70
N ILE A 311 -26.73 -7.01 4.41
CA ILE A 311 -25.50 -7.22 3.62
C ILE A 311 -25.62 -6.62 2.22
N HIS A 312 -26.79 -6.71 1.57
CA HIS A 312 -27.00 -6.17 0.22
C HIS A 312 -26.77 -4.65 0.14
N GLN A 313 -27.11 -3.91 1.20
CA GLN A 313 -26.88 -2.47 1.29
C GLN A 313 -25.39 -2.13 1.40
N VAL A 314 -24.59 -3.00 2.05
CA VAL A 314 -23.12 -2.87 2.02
C VAL A 314 -22.59 -3.12 0.60
N GLN A 315 -23.14 -4.10 -0.12
CA GLN A 315 -22.78 -4.34 -1.52
C GLN A 315 -23.15 -3.14 -2.40
N GLU A 316 -24.28 -2.48 -2.17
CA GLU A 316 -24.69 -1.26 -2.88
C GLU A 316 -23.69 -0.11 -2.66
N CYS A 317 -23.25 0.14 -1.43
CA CYS A 317 -22.20 1.12 -1.18
C CYS A 317 -20.91 0.80 -1.94
N VAL A 318 -20.50 -0.47 -2.00
CA VAL A 318 -19.30 -0.89 -2.73
C VAL A 318 -19.48 -0.75 -4.25
N ARG A 319 -20.64 -1.13 -4.80
CA ARG A 319 -20.93 -0.96 -6.23
C ARG A 319 -20.91 0.51 -6.61
N TRP A 320 -21.54 1.36 -5.80
CA TRP A 320 -21.54 2.80 -6.01
C TRP A 320 -20.11 3.37 -5.96
N ALA A 321 -19.29 2.95 -5.00
CA ALA A 321 -17.89 3.38 -4.91
C ALA A 321 -17.06 2.92 -6.13
N LEU A 322 -17.30 1.70 -6.63
CA LEU A 322 -16.63 1.17 -7.82
C LEU A 322 -17.02 1.91 -9.10
N GLU A 323 -18.31 2.23 -9.25
CA GLU A 323 -18.90 2.93 -10.39
C GLU A 323 -18.39 4.37 -10.46
N HIS A 324 -18.46 5.10 -9.34
CA HIS A 324 -18.10 6.51 -9.25
C HIS A 324 -16.61 6.73 -8.93
N ARG A 325 -15.84 5.63 -8.80
CA ARG A 325 -14.42 5.60 -8.44
C ARG A 325 -14.11 6.38 -7.14
N THR A 326 -14.91 6.23 -6.10
CA THR A 326 -14.73 6.96 -4.83
C THR A 326 -14.27 6.03 -3.71
N ALA A 327 -13.74 6.60 -2.63
CA ALA A 327 -13.27 5.86 -1.48
C ALA A 327 -14.35 5.72 -0.38
N LEU A 328 -14.28 4.57 0.29
CA LEU A 328 -14.95 4.05 1.48
C LEU A 328 -14.24 4.41 2.81
N THR A 329 -14.95 4.81 3.87
CA THR A 329 -14.48 4.61 5.26
C THR A 329 -15.44 3.70 6.03
N ILE A 330 -14.92 2.95 7.01
CA ILE A 330 -15.70 1.98 7.79
C ILE A 330 -15.66 2.33 9.27
N VAL A 331 -16.83 2.49 9.87
CA VAL A 331 -17.00 2.74 11.31
C VAL A 331 -17.48 1.45 11.98
N GLY A 332 -16.56 0.80 12.71
CA GLY A 332 -16.88 -0.28 13.64
C GLY A 332 -17.18 0.27 15.04
N GLY A 333 -16.23 0.15 15.97
CA GLY A 333 -16.35 0.75 17.32
C GLY A 333 -16.09 2.26 17.40
N GLY A 334 -15.73 2.91 16.28
CA GLY A 334 -15.49 4.36 16.21
C GLY A 334 -14.28 4.88 17.01
N HIS A 335 -13.31 4.03 17.35
CA HIS A 335 -12.14 4.40 18.17
C HIS A 335 -10.95 4.95 17.38
N SER A 336 -10.85 4.64 16.08
CA SER A 336 -9.77 5.14 15.22
C SER A 336 -10.01 6.59 14.81
N GLY A 337 -8.94 7.40 14.72
CA GLY A 337 -9.00 8.74 14.12
C GLY A 337 -9.37 8.72 12.63
N HIS A 338 -9.17 7.57 11.98
CA HIS A 338 -9.26 7.40 10.53
C HIS A 338 -10.54 6.67 10.07
N CYS A 339 -11.44 6.33 11.00
CA CYS A 339 -12.70 5.65 10.66
C CYS A 339 -13.73 6.58 9.99
N VAL A 340 -13.47 7.88 10.00
CA VAL A 340 -14.21 8.92 9.28
C VAL A 340 -13.18 9.81 8.60
N TRP A 341 -13.44 10.19 7.35
CA TRP A 341 -12.52 11.01 6.56
C TRP A 341 -13.25 12.14 5.83
N PRO A 342 -12.62 13.31 5.62
CA PRO A 342 -13.26 14.44 4.95
C PRO A 342 -13.78 14.09 3.57
N GLN A 343 -14.99 14.56 3.28
CA GLN A 343 -15.66 14.39 1.98
C GLN A 343 -15.66 12.97 1.44
N THR A 344 -15.71 12.00 2.35
CA THR A 344 -15.76 10.57 2.06
C THR A 344 -17.05 10.00 2.67
N VAL A 345 -17.60 8.96 2.04
CA VAL A 345 -18.74 8.23 2.61
C VAL A 345 -18.26 7.30 3.73
N ALA A 346 -18.89 7.38 4.90
CA ALA A 346 -18.63 6.50 6.03
C ALA A 346 -19.72 5.44 6.15
N ILE A 347 -19.32 4.17 6.25
CA ILE A 347 -20.23 3.03 6.46
C ILE A 347 -20.18 2.65 7.93
N ASP A 348 -21.27 2.93 8.63
CA ASP A 348 -21.49 2.57 10.02
C ASP A 348 -22.00 1.12 10.13
N MET A 349 -21.17 0.27 10.73
CA MET A 349 -21.44 -1.16 10.88
C MET A 349 -22.22 -1.50 12.16
N SER A 350 -22.67 -0.52 12.95
CA SER A 350 -23.32 -0.73 14.26
C SER A 350 -24.65 -1.50 14.20
N ALA A 351 -25.27 -1.64 13.03
CA ALA A 351 -26.42 -2.52 12.85
C ALA A 351 -26.03 -4.02 12.82
N PHE A 352 -24.77 -4.35 12.49
CA PHE A 352 -24.22 -5.70 12.56
C PHE A 352 -23.62 -5.96 13.94
N ASN A 353 -24.42 -5.85 15.00
CA ASN A 353 -24.01 -5.99 16.41
C ASN A 353 -24.45 -7.32 17.06
N HIS A 354 -24.73 -8.33 16.24
CA HIS A 354 -25.16 -9.65 16.72
C HIS A 354 -23.99 -10.48 17.25
N VAL A 355 -24.27 -11.29 18.29
CA VAL A 355 -23.34 -12.28 18.83
C VAL A 355 -24.07 -13.62 18.91
N HIS A 356 -23.56 -14.64 18.23
CA HIS A 356 -24.12 -16.00 18.23
C HIS A 356 -23.09 -16.99 18.76
N VAL A 357 -23.46 -17.71 19.81
CA VAL A 357 -22.65 -18.79 20.38
C VAL A 357 -23.10 -20.11 19.77
N VAL A 358 -22.19 -20.79 19.08
CA VAL A 358 -22.43 -22.10 18.45
C VAL A 358 -21.58 -23.14 19.19
N THR A 359 -22.27 -24.10 19.82
CA THR A 359 -21.66 -25.22 20.53
C THR A 359 -22.16 -26.53 19.97
N GLY A 360 -21.26 -27.42 19.54
CA GLY A 360 -21.61 -28.72 18.96
C GLY A 360 -20.35 -29.57 18.68
N GLU A 361 -20.49 -30.60 17.86
CA GLU A 361 -19.36 -31.47 17.46
C GLU A 361 -18.22 -30.70 16.77
N ALA A 362 -18.54 -29.60 16.09
CA ALA A 362 -17.58 -28.72 15.43
C ALA A 362 -16.77 -27.81 16.38
N GLY A 363 -16.99 -27.89 17.70
CA GLY A 363 -16.28 -27.10 18.72
C GLY A 363 -17.10 -25.95 19.32
N ARG A 364 -16.41 -25.03 20.00
CA ARG A 364 -16.99 -23.85 20.67
C ARG A 364 -16.67 -22.62 19.84
N LEU A 365 -17.66 -22.10 19.12
CA LEU A 365 -17.49 -20.99 18.20
C LEU A 365 -18.36 -19.81 18.62
N VAL A 366 -17.85 -18.60 18.41
CA VAL A 366 -18.58 -17.35 18.64
C VAL A 366 -18.55 -16.55 17.36
N MET A 367 -19.70 -16.38 16.73
CA MET A 367 -19.85 -15.47 15.60
C MET A 367 -20.22 -14.09 16.12
N ALA A 368 -19.44 -13.07 15.77
CA ALA A 368 -19.70 -11.68 16.15
C ALA A 368 -19.74 -10.80 14.90
N GLY A 369 -20.79 -9.98 14.79
CA GLY A 369 -20.89 -8.97 13.74
C GLY A 369 -19.88 -7.84 13.94
N ALA A 370 -19.45 -7.18 12.86
CA ALA A 370 -18.40 -6.16 12.88
C ALA A 370 -18.77 -4.89 13.68
N GLY A 371 -20.06 -4.65 13.93
CA GLY A 371 -20.56 -3.59 14.81
C GLY A 371 -20.53 -3.95 16.30
N SER A 372 -20.23 -5.20 16.65
CA SER A 372 -20.22 -5.67 18.03
C SER A 372 -19.03 -5.10 18.81
N LYS A 373 -19.29 -4.71 20.06
CA LYS A 373 -18.25 -4.21 20.97
C LYS A 373 -17.73 -5.34 21.84
N THR A 374 -16.48 -5.22 22.29
CA THR A 374 -15.83 -6.23 23.13
C THR A 374 -16.67 -6.56 24.37
N GLY A 375 -17.17 -5.55 25.08
CA GLY A 375 -17.97 -5.76 26.29
C GLY A 375 -19.25 -6.55 26.04
N ASP A 376 -19.88 -6.38 24.88
CA ASP A 376 -21.10 -7.08 24.51
C ASP A 376 -20.80 -8.55 24.17
N ILE A 377 -19.72 -8.81 23.41
CA ILE A 377 -19.28 -10.17 23.10
C ILE A 377 -18.89 -10.93 24.38
N ILE A 378 -18.13 -10.30 25.28
CA ILE A 378 -17.71 -10.92 26.54
C ILE A 378 -18.93 -11.22 27.43
N ARG A 379 -19.90 -10.31 27.56
CA ARG A 379 -21.10 -10.53 28.37
C ARG A 379 -21.93 -11.71 27.87
N GLU A 380 -22.18 -11.79 26.56
CA GLU A 380 -22.95 -12.87 25.95
C GLU A 380 -22.24 -14.23 26.04
N THR A 381 -20.93 -14.25 25.82
CA THR A 381 -20.14 -15.49 25.91
C THR A 381 -20.00 -15.98 27.35
N MET A 382 -19.78 -15.07 28.31
CA MET A 382 -19.72 -15.37 29.74
C MET A 382 -21.01 -16.01 30.25
N ALA A 383 -22.17 -15.57 29.76
CA ALA A 383 -23.46 -16.17 30.10
C ALA A 383 -23.58 -17.65 29.68
N LYS A 384 -22.69 -18.13 28.80
CA LYS A 384 -22.56 -19.53 28.36
C LYS A 384 -21.30 -20.21 28.93
N GLY A 385 -20.59 -19.59 29.88
CA GLY A 385 -19.35 -20.11 30.46
C GLY A 385 -18.15 -20.07 29.50
N LEU A 386 -18.21 -19.23 28.47
CA LEU A 386 -17.18 -19.09 27.45
C LEU A 386 -16.61 -17.67 27.42
N THR A 387 -15.47 -17.50 26.74
CA THR A 387 -14.86 -16.20 26.47
C THR A 387 -14.10 -16.22 25.14
N VAL A 388 -13.70 -15.04 24.66
CA VAL A 388 -12.83 -14.83 23.49
C VAL A 388 -11.72 -13.87 23.93
N PRO A 389 -10.44 -14.06 23.53
CA PRO A 389 -9.32 -13.20 23.94
C PRO A 389 -9.35 -11.83 23.23
N LEU A 390 -10.34 -11.00 23.55
CA LEU A 390 -10.52 -9.65 23.00
C LEU A 390 -9.74 -8.59 23.79
N GLY A 391 -9.78 -7.33 23.33
CA GLY A 391 -9.03 -6.23 23.94
C GLY A 391 -9.60 -5.72 25.28
N SER A 392 -8.76 -5.04 26.06
CA SER A 392 -9.07 -4.63 27.45
C SER A 392 -10.12 -3.51 27.62
N ARG A 393 -10.71 -2.97 26.54
CA ARG A 393 -11.68 -1.87 26.62
C ARG A 393 -13.05 -2.30 26.10
N PRO A 394 -14.13 -2.19 26.90
CA PRO A 394 -15.43 -2.75 26.55
C PRO A 394 -16.10 -2.07 25.36
N SER A 395 -15.81 -0.79 25.10
CA SER A 395 -16.41 -0.03 24.00
C SER A 395 -15.78 -0.25 22.63
N VAL A 396 -14.63 -0.94 22.56
CA VAL A 396 -13.87 -1.13 21.31
C VAL A 396 -14.56 -2.18 20.43
N GLY A 397 -14.51 -2.00 19.11
CA GLY A 397 -15.13 -2.91 18.13
C GLY A 397 -14.13 -3.52 17.14
N ALA A 398 -14.62 -3.96 15.98
CA ALA A 398 -13.90 -4.78 15.00
C ALA A 398 -12.53 -4.28 14.53
N GLY A 399 -12.34 -2.96 14.46
CA GLY A 399 -11.04 -2.39 14.09
C GLY A 399 -9.89 -2.94 14.93
N LEU A 400 -10.10 -3.20 16.23
CA LEU A 400 -9.03 -3.72 17.09
C LEU A 400 -8.76 -5.21 16.86
N TRP A 401 -9.78 -6.06 16.91
CA TRP A 401 -9.59 -7.51 16.87
C TRP A 401 -9.29 -8.06 15.47
N LEU A 402 -9.52 -7.29 14.41
CA LEU A 402 -9.00 -7.55 13.06
C LEU A 402 -7.54 -7.09 12.87
N GLN A 403 -6.98 -6.31 13.80
CA GLN A 403 -5.63 -5.75 13.68
C GLN A 403 -4.64 -6.34 14.68
N GLY A 404 -5.01 -7.43 15.34
CA GLY A 404 -4.26 -8.01 16.46
C GLY A 404 -5.20 -8.25 17.62
N GLY A 405 -5.45 -7.20 18.41
CA GLY A 405 -6.28 -7.27 19.61
C GLY A 405 -5.49 -7.74 20.82
N ILE A 406 -4.80 -6.79 21.44
CA ILE A 406 -4.06 -6.98 22.68
C ILE A 406 -5.03 -6.75 23.85
N GLY A 407 -5.10 -7.71 24.77
CA GLY A 407 -5.93 -7.64 25.97
C GLY A 407 -5.46 -8.58 27.08
N HIS A 408 -6.25 -8.68 28.15
CA HIS A 408 -5.89 -9.41 29.37
C HIS A 408 -5.57 -10.89 29.15
N LEU A 409 -6.21 -11.52 28.16
CA LEU A 409 -6.01 -12.93 27.84
C LEU A 409 -4.94 -13.19 26.77
N SER A 410 -4.27 -12.15 26.26
CA SER A 410 -3.36 -12.32 25.14
C SER A 410 -2.16 -13.22 25.46
N ARG A 411 -1.62 -13.15 26.68
CA ARG A 411 -0.54 -14.05 27.13
C ARG A 411 -0.97 -15.50 27.30
N LEU A 412 -2.25 -15.74 27.62
CA LEU A 412 -2.78 -17.08 27.84
C LEU A 412 -3.20 -17.76 26.53
N HIS A 413 -3.89 -17.03 25.64
CA HIS A 413 -4.54 -17.60 24.46
C HIS A 413 -4.10 -17.00 23.11
N GLY A 414 -3.20 -16.02 23.09
CA GLY A 414 -2.78 -15.31 21.89
C GLY A 414 -3.63 -14.07 21.64
N LEU A 415 -3.33 -13.35 20.56
CA LEU A 415 -4.05 -12.12 20.19
C LEU A 415 -5.49 -12.44 19.77
N ALA A 416 -6.39 -11.46 19.82
CA ALA A 416 -7.78 -11.65 19.38
C ALA A 416 -7.87 -12.19 17.95
N CYS A 417 -6.99 -11.72 17.08
CA CYS A 417 -6.93 -12.15 15.69
C CYS A 417 -6.54 -13.62 15.58
N ASP A 418 -5.76 -14.19 16.51
CA ASP A 418 -5.35 -15.59 16.48
C ASP A 418 -6.54 -16.53 16.64
N ALA A 419 -7.54 -16.11 17.41
CA ALA A 419 -8.80 -16.82 17.62
C ALA A 419 -9.74 -16.79 16.41
N ILE A 420 -9.51 -15.93 15.40
CA ILE A 420 -10.37 -15.87 14.20
C ILE A 420 -10.12 -17.11 13.33
N VAL A 421 -11.19 -17.87 13.08
CA VAL A 421 -11.19 -19.08 12.25
C VAL A 421 -11.97 -18.93 10.94
N GLY A 422 -12.82 -17.91 10.83
CA GLY A 422 -13.57 -17.61 9.61
C GLY A 422 -14.22 -16.23 9.63
N ALA A 423 -14.72 -15.77 8.48
CA ALA A 423 -15.39 -14.48 8.36
C ALA A 423 -16.35 -14.42 7.15
N LEU A 424 -17.29 -13.48 7.24
CA LEU A 424 -18.09 -13.01 6.11
C LEU A 424 -17.60 -11.62 5.72
N VAL A 425 -17.26 -11.44 4.45
CA VAL A 425 -16.65 -10.20 3.93
C VAL A 425 -17.32 -9.79 2.63
N VAL A 426 -17.59 -8.51 2.44
CA VAL A 426 -17.93 -7.96 1.11
C VAL A 426 -16.64 -7.53 0.42
N GLY A 427 -16.30 -8.18 -0.69
CA GLY A 427 -15.11 -7.88 -1.48
C GLY A 427 -15.25 -6.55 -2.20
N VAL A 428 -14.25 -5.68 -2.08
CA VAL A 428 -14.32 -4.31 -2.64
C VAL A 428 -13.91 -4.20 -4.10
N ASN A 429 -13.42 -5.27 -4.71
CA ASN A 429 -13.17 -5.35 -6.15
C ASN A 429 -14.41 -5.74 -6.98
N SER A 430 -15.43 -6.34 -6.36
CA SER A 430 -16.56 -6.99 -7.07
C SER A 430 -17.91 -6.83 -6.37
N ALA A 431 -17.94 -6.27 -5.16
CA ALA A 431 -19.12 -6.22 -4.29
C ALA A 431 -19.75 -7.59 -3.98
N LYS A 432 -19.02 -8.71 -4.16
CA LYS A 432 -19.50 -10.06 -3.86
C LYS A 432 -19.35 -10.39 -2.38
N ILE A 433 -20.26 -11.22 -1.86
CA ILE A 433 -20.19 -11.77 -0.51
C ILE A 433 -19.21 -12.94 -0.52
N LEU A 434 -18.18 -12.85 0.28
CA LEU A 434 -17.13 -13.85 0.44
C LEU A 434 -17.31 -14.56 1.79
N CYS A 435 -17.35 -15.88 1.73
CA CYS A 435 -17.25 -16.74 2.90
C CYS A 435 -15.81 -17.28 2.94
N ILE A 436 -15.05 -16.90 3.97
CA ILE A 436 -13.64 -17.30 4.11
C ILE A 436 -13.42 -18.06 5.41
N GLY A 437 -12.70 -19.18 5.33
CA GLY A 437 -12.40 -20.00 6.50
C GLY A 437 -13.62 -20.74 7.04
N HIS A 438 -13.66 -20.99 8.35
CA HIS A 438 -14.71 -21.76 9.00
C HIS A 438 -15.89 -20.87 9.42
N VAL A 439 -16.95 -20.89 8.61
CA VAL A 439 -18.24 -20.23 8.90
C VAL A 439 -19.33 -21.30 9.05
N PRO A 440 -20.06 -21.37 10.18
CA PRO A 440 -21.12 -22.36 10.37
C PRO A 440 -22.18 -22.30 9.27
N ALA A 441 -22.62 -23.47 8.76
CA ALA A 441 -23.50 -23.58 7.60
C ALA A 441 -24.80 -22.77 7.72
N GLN A 442 -25.41 -22.78 8.91
CA GLN A 442 -26.64 -22.04 9.22
C GLN A 442 -26.50 -20.50 9.13
N HIS A 443 -25.27 -19.99 9.11
CA HIS A 443 -24.96 -18.56 9.06
C HIS A 443 -24.30 -18.15 7.74
N GLN A 444 -24.23 -19.04 6.74
CA GLN A 444 -23.74 -18.70 5.41
C GLN A 444 -24.86 -18.03 4.59
N PRO A 445 -24.68 -16.79 4.11
CA PRO A 445 -25.68 -16.12 3.28
C PRO A 445 -25.89 -16.83 1.94
N ILE A 446 -27.11 -16.77 1.43
CA ILE A 446 -27.42 -17.25 0.07
C ILE A 446 -26.62 -16.44 -0.95
N GLY A 447 -25.93 -17.13 -1.87
CA GLY A 447 -25.09 -16.51 -2.89
C GLY A 447 -23.70 -16.09 -2.40
N ALA A 448 -23.31 -16.41 -1.16
CA ALA A 448 -21.93 -16.25 -0.72
C ALA A 448 -21.00 -17.20 -1.48
N ILE A 449 -19.83 -16.70 -1.89
CA ILE A 449 -18.85 -17.44 -2.68
C ILE A 449 -17.64 -17.75 -1.80
N ARG A 450 -17.09 -18.96 -1.95
CA ARG A 450 -15.76 -19.29 -1.44
C ARG A 450 -14.71 -18.92 -2.49
N PRO A 451 -13.87 -17.91 -2.26
CA PRO A 451 -12.82 -17.56 -3.21
C PRO A 451 -11.67 -18.57 -3.17
N GLU A 452 -11.00 -18.80 -4.30
CA GLU A 452 -9.85 -19.73 -4.39
C GLU A 452 -8.70 -19.35 -3.43
N ASN A 453 -8.55 -18.05 -3.14
CA ASN A 453 -7.55 -17.51 -2.23
C ASN A 453 -8.11 -17.25 -0.81
N GLU A 454 -9.14 -17.97 -0.35
CA GLU A 454 -9.75 -17.73 0.98
C GLU A 454 -8.74 -17.78 2.13
N GLY A 455 -7.71 -18.64 2.03
CA GLY A 455 -6.64 -18.74 3.02
C GLY A 455 -5.81 -17.45 3.14
N GLU A 456 -5.50 -16.80 2.01
CA GLU A 456 -4.77 -15.52 2.00
C GLU A 456 -5.62 -14.39 2.59
N LEU A 457 -6.91 -14.35 2.26
CA LEU A 457 -7.84 -13.33 2.79
C LEU A 457 -8.05 -13.51 4.30
N LEU A 458 -8.22 -14.75 4.77
CA LEU A 458 -8.33 -15.07 6.19
C LEU A 458 -7.04 -14.67 6.92
N TRP A 459 -5.88 -15.04 6.38
CA TRP A 459 -4.58 -14.63 6.93
C TRP A 459 -4.45 -13.10 7.04
N ALA A 460 -4.91 -12.38 6.02
CA ALA A 460 -4.80 -10.93 5.93
C ALA A 460 -5.66 -10.18 6.96
N ILE A 461 -6.92 -10.59 7.13
CA ILE A 461 -7.81 -9.99 8.13
C ILE A 461 -7.37 -10.31 9.57
N LYS A 462 -6.48 -11.30 9.77
CA LYS A 462 -5.87 -11.62 11.06
C LYS A 462 -4.66 -10.72 11.35
N GLY A 463 -4.83 -9.40 11.28
CA GLY A 463 -3.78 -8.43 11.66
C GLY A 463 -3.72 -7.16 10.83
N ALA A 464 -4.24 -7.16 9.61
CA ALA A 464 -4.24 -5.98 8.75
C ALA A 464 -5.62 -5.30 8.62
N GLY A 465 -6.58 -5.70 9.46
CA GLY A 465 -7.85 -4.99 9.59
C GLY A 465 -8.74 -5.13 8.37
N THR A 466 -9.44 -4.05 8.06
CA THR A 466 -10.37 -3.95 6.92
C THR A 466 -9.66 -3.68 5.59
N ASN A 467 -8.33 -3.79 5.48
CA ASN A 467 -7.60 -3.47 4.25
C ASN A 467 -8.08 -4.22 3.00
N PHE A 468 -8.72 -5.39 3.15
CA PHE A 468 -9.01 -6.32 2.05
C PHE A 468 -10.50 -6.54 1.78
N GLY A 469 -11.38 -5.79 2.44
CA GLY A 469 -12.82 -5.89 2.28
C GLY A 469 -13.59 -5.38 3.49
N ILE A 470 -14.91 -5.23 3.33
CA ILE A 470 -15.80 -4.82 4.41
C ILE A 470 -16.24 -6.07 5.17
N VAL A 471 -15.67 -6.28 6.36
CA VAL A 471 -16.02 -7.42 7.22
C VAL A 471 -17.42 -7.22 7.78
N ILE A 472 -18.30 -8.20 7.56
CA ILE A 472 -19.67 -8.23 8.09
C ILE A 472 -19.70 -8.89 9.46
N SER A 473 -19.06 -10.05 9.58
CA SER A 473 -18.93 -10.80 10.83
C SER A 473 -17.67 -11.68 10.80
N VAL A 474 -17.20 -12.07 11.98
CA VAL A 474 -16.15 -13.07 12.14
C VAL A 474 -16.60 -14.19 13.04
N VAL A 475 -15.92 -15.32 12.93
CA VAL A 475 -16.09 -16.49 13.77
C VAL A 475 -14.81 -16.69 14.58
N PHE A 476 -14.95 -16.65 15.90
CA PHE A 476 -13.89 -16.90 16.85
C PHE A 476 -13.96 -18.33 17.39
N ALA A 477 -12.80 -18.95 17.60
CA ALA A 477 -12.66 -20.08 18.51
C ALA A 477 -12.75 -19.57 19.96
N ALA A 478 -13.70 -20.11 20.72
CA ALA A 478 -13.97 -19.68 22.09
C ALA A 478 -13.28 -20.58 23.12
N GLN A 479 -12.96 -20.00 24.28
CA GLN A 479 -12.31 -20.67 25.40
C GLN A 479 -13.24 -20.75 26.61
N PRO A 480 -13.03 -21.66 27.57
CA PRO A 480 -13.70 -21.58 28.87
C PRO A 480 -13.49 -20.21 29.53
N ALA A 481 -14.53 -19.65 30.12
CA ALA A 481 -14.43 -18.39 30.86
C ALA A 481 -13.54 -18.54 32.11
N PRO A 482 -12.48 -17.72 32.27
CA PRO A 482 -11.66 -17.70 33.47
C PRO A 482 -12.19 -16.71 34.52
N ALA A 483 -11.78 -16.92 35.77
CA ALA A 483 -11.83 -15.91 36.83
C ALA A 483 -10.44 -15.27 36.99
N PHE A 484 -10.41 -14.00 37.37
CA PHE A 484 -9.19 -13.21 37.50
C PHE A 484 -8.99 -12.77 38.94
N LEU A 485 -7.77 -12.91 39.44
CA LEU A 485 -7.30 -12.19 40.60
C LEU A 485 -6.50 -10.97 40.12
N VAL A 486 -7.00 -9.78 40.44
CA VAL A 486 -6.38 -8.50 40.08
C VAL A 486 -5.74 -7.90 41.32
N ARG A 487 -4.49 -7.44 41.21
CA ARG A 487 -3.74 -6.77 42.29
C ARG A 487 -3.12 -5.48 41.77
N ASN A 488 -3.16 -4.41 42.56
CA ASN A 488 -2.71 -3.09 42.14
C ASN A 488 -1.69 -2.48 43.11
N TRP A 489 -0.71 -1.76 42.56
CA TRP A 489 0.31 -1.00 43.29
C TRP A 489 0.48 0.39 42.69
N VAL A 490 0.79 1.37 43.55
CA VAL A 490 1.14 2.74 43.16
C VAL A 490 2.41 3.12 43.91
N ILE A 491 3.50 3.35 43.17
CA ILE A 491 4.82 3.60 43.74
C ILE A 491 5.27 5.00 43.31
N PRO A 492 5.38 5.97 44.25
CA PRO A 492 5.97 7.27 43.95
C PRO A 492 7.49 7.13 43.75
N LEU A 493 8.01 7.80 42.72
CA LEU A 493 9.42 7.79 42.35
C LEU A 493 10.03 9.18 42.60
N ARG A 494 11.25 9.22 43.15
CA ARG A 494 11.96 10.47 43.48
C ARG A 494 12.56 11.15 42.26
N ASP A 495 13.17 10.37 41.37
CA ASP A 495 13.94 10.86 40.22
C ASP A 495 14.00 9.83 39.08
N GLY A 496 14.74 10.17 38.01
CA GLY A 496 14.92 9.29 36.85
C GLY A 496 15.73 8.02 37.17
N ASP A 497 16.68 8.08 38.09
CA ASP A 497 17.53 6.94 38.44
C ASP A 497 16.73 5.90 39.24
N GLU A 498 15.85 6.33 40.14
CA GLU A 498 14.89 5.46 40.81
C GLU A 498 13.88 4.87 39.82
N ALA A 499 13.41 5.66 38.84
CA ALA A 499 12.53 5.14 37.79
C ALA A 499 13.22 4.04 36.98
N GLN A 500 14.47 4.24 36.58
CA GLN A 500 15.25 3.24 35.87
C GLN A 500 15.43 1.97 36.71
N ARG A 501 15.84 2.09 37.98
CA ARG A 501 16.00 0.93 38.86
C ARG A 501 14.69 0.18 39.05
N LYS A 502 13.59 0.88 39.32
CA LYS A 502 12.27 0.26 39.53
C LYS A 502 11.73 -0.41 38.27
N LEU A 503 11.91 0.19 37.10
CA LEU A 503 11.56 -0.46 35.83
C LEU A 503 12.40 -1.73 35.58
N ALA A 504 13.69 -1.70 35.92
CA ALA A 504 14.56 -2.88 35.79
C ALA A 504 14.20 -4.00 36.77
N GLU A 505 13.92 -3.66 38.03
CA GLU A 505 13.44 -4.61 39.04
C GLU A 505 12.09 -5.21 38.63
N PHE A 506 11.16 -4.38 38.13
CA PHE A 506 9.86 -4.83 37.64
C PHE A 506 9.99 -5.79 36.44
N ASP A 507 10.76 -5.43 35.43
CA ASP A 507 10.92 -6.22 34.21
C ASP A 507 11.60 -7.58 34.51
N ARG A 508 12.78 -7.54 35.12
CA ARG A 508 13.64 -8.71 35.31
C ARG A 508 13.28 -9.54 36.54
N GLY A 509 12.75 -8.89 37.58
CA GLY A 509 12.39 -9.53 38.85
C GLY A 509 10.96 -10.03 38.91
N ILE A 510 10.04 -9.42 38.14
CA ILE A 510 8.61 -9.78 38.15
C ILE A 510 8.17 -10.24 36.77
N ALA A 511 8.05 -9.33 35.80
CA ALA A 511 7.35 -9.58 34.55
C ALA A 511 7.93 -10.79 33.80
N SER A 512 9.25 -10.86 33.62
CA SER A 512 9.93 -11.98 32.95
C SER A 512 9.82 -13.33 33.66
N GLN A 513 9.51 -13.35 34.96
CA GLN A 513 9.35 -14.58 35.75
C GLN A 513 7.90 -15.09 35.78
N LEU A 514 6.94 -14.32 35.27
CA LEU A 514 5.53 -14.69 35.29
C LEU A 514 5.22 -15.83 34.32
N SER A 515 4.49 -16.83 34.84
CA SER A 515 3.89 -17.87 34.02
C SER A 515 2.89 -17.30 33.02
N ARG A 516 2.49 -18.10 32.02
CA ARG A 516 1.56 -17.67 30.97
C ARG A 516 0.16 -17.27 31.47
N HIS A 517 -0.23 -17.75 32.65
CA HIS A 517 -1.51 -17.46 33.29
C HIS A 517 -1.54 -16.08 33.95
N ASN A 518 -0.37 -15.48 34.11
CA ASN A 518 -0.19 -14.23 34.81
C ASN A 518 0.33 -13.14 33.87
N SER A 519 -0.10 -11.91 34.08
CA SER A 519 0.44 -10.73 33.40
C SER A 519 0.61 -9.57 34.39
N ALA A 520 1.54 -8.68 34.10
CA ALA A 520 1.80 -7.48 34.87
C ALA A 520 1.97 -6.27 33.95
N ASP A 521 0.98 -5.38 33.96
CA ASP A 521 1.03 -4.14 33.20
C ASP A 521 1.61 -3.02 34.09
N ALA A 522 2.41 -2.14 33.48
CA ALA A 522 2.99 -0.99 34.16
C ALA A 522 2.47 0.33 33.57
N TYR A 523 2.30 1.33 34.44
CA TYR A 523 1.82 2.67 34.09
C TYR A 523 2.82 3.71 34.59
N LEU A 524 3.37 4.51 33.68
CA LEU A 524 4.20 5.66 34.03
C LEU A 524 3.40 6.92 33.81
N TYR A 525 3.15 7.65 34.90
CA TYR A 525 2.35 8.86 34.88
C TYR A 525 2.84 9.81 35.96
N TRP A 526 2.31 11.03 35.93
CA TRP A 526 2.65 12.03 36.94
C TRP A 526 1.43 12.41 37.73
N ASP A 527 1.60 12.47 39.03
CA ASP A 527 0.54 12.88 39.95
C ASP A 527 1.16 13.56 41.17
N THR A 528 0.42 14.49 41.79
CA THR A 528 0.84 15.20 43.01
C THR A 528 2.29 15.74 43.03
N GLY A 529 2.80 16.14 41.86
CA GLY A 529 4.16 16.70 41.73
C GLY A 529 5.29 15.66 41.63
N LYS A 530 4.98 14.36 41.49
CA LYS A 530 5.96 13.28 41.40
C LYS A 530 5.65 12.30 40.26
N LEU A 531 6.70 11.67 39.76
CA LEU A 531 6.58 10.54 38.84
C LEU A 531 6.08 9.31 39.62
N HIS A 532 5.16 8.55 39.05
CA HIS A 532 4.61 7.34 39.66
C HIS A 532 4.78 6.15 38.72
N LEU A 533 5.05 4.98 39.31
CA LEU A 533 4.93 3.68 38.69
C LEU A 533 3.68 2.98 39.27
N GLY A 534 2.63 2.92 38.47
CA GLY A 534 1.48 2.05 38.73
C GLY A 534 1.76 0.65 38.19
N VAL A 535 1.31 -0.39 38.89
CA VAL A 535 1.38 -1.77 38.41
C VAL A 535 0.04 -2.46 38.65
N THR A 536 -0.49 -3.11 37.61
CA THR A 536 -1.63 -4.03 37.74
C THR A 536 -1.18 -5.43 37.37
N MET A 537 -1.32 -6.38 38.29
CA MET A 537 -1.10 -7.80 38.02
C MET A 537 -2.43 -8.54 37.88
N TYR A 538 -2.48 -9.46 36.92
CA TYR A 538 -3.61 -10.32 36.64
C TYR A 538 -3.18 -11.77 36.74
N GLU A 539 -4.01 -12.59 37.36
CA GLU A 539 -3.83 -14.04 37.46
C GLU A 539 -5.13 -14.72 37.02
N ALA A 540 -5.07 -15.44 35.89
CA ALA A 540 -6.23 -16.11 35.30
C ALA A 540 -6.31 -17.58 35.72
N SER A 541 -7.45 -17.96 36.29
CA SER A 541 -7.76 -19.32 36.74
C SER A 541 -9.01 -19.87 36.03
N THR A 542 -8.99 -21.14 35.66
CA THR A 542 -10.15 -21.79 35.03
C THR A 542 -11.24 -22.13 36.06
N ALA A 543 -12.50 -22.06 35.63
CA ALA A 543 -13.65 -22.38 36.48
C ALA A 543 -13.52 -23.78 37.11
N GLY A 544 -13.39 -23.81 38.45
CA GLY A 544 -13.17 -25.02 39.25
C GLY A 544 -12.03 -24.90 40.27
N GLU A 545 -11.04 -24.04 40.01
CA GLU A 545 -9.84 -23.86 40.85
C GLU A 545 -9.78 -22.51 41.58
N VAL A 546 -10.86 -21.72 41.53
CA VAL A 546 -10.89 -20.37 42.08
C VAL A 546 -10.77 -20.40 43.61
N PRO A 547 -9.68 -19.89 44.21
CA PRO A 547 -9.57 -19.80 45.67
C PRO A 547 -10.63 -18.82 46.18
N ARG A 548 -11.39 -19.18 47.23
CA ARG A 548 -12.40 -18.28 47.85
C ARG A 548 -11.78 -17.03 48.51
N THR A 549 -10.45 -17.04 48.69
CA THR A 549 -9.66 -15.96 49.30
C THR A 549 -8.39 -15.70 48.48
N PRO A 550 -7.99 -14.43 48.26
CA PRO A 550 -6.75 -14.10 47.57
C PRO A 550 -5.54 -14.80 48.22
N MET A 551 -4.72 -15.47 47.42
CA MET A 551 -3.46 -16.05 47.90
C MET A 551 -2.48 -14.93 48.33
N PRO A 552 -1.57 -15.17 49.30
CA PRO A 552 -0.57 -14.20 49.72
C PRO A 552 0.30 -13.74 48.54
N ILE A 553 0.73 -12.48 48.58
CA ILE A 553 1.65 -11.92 47.57
C ILE A 553 2.96 -12.73 47.58
N PRO A 554 3.46 -13.20 46.43
CA PRO A 554 4.77 -13.85 46.37
C PRO A 554 5.86 -12.95 46.95
N THR A 555 6.74 -13.51 47.79
CA THR A 555 7.79 -12.74 48.49
C THR A 555 8.62 -11.83 47.56
N PRO A 556 9.06 -12.26 46.36
CA PRO A 556 9.80 -11.39 45.44
C PRO A 556 9.02 -10.15 45.00
N VAL A 557 7.70 -10.28 44.79
CA VAL A 557 6.82 -9.17 44.38
C VAL A 557 6.65 -8.19 45.52
N ALA A 558 6.43 -8.69 46.75
CA ALA A 558 6.32 -7.84 47.94
C ALA A 558 7.62 -7.06 48.23
N THR A 559 8.79 -7.66 47.99
CA THR A 559 10.09 -7.00 48.14
C THR A 559 10.28 -5.87 47.11
N ILE A 560 9.86 -6.07 45.86
CA ILE A 560 10.09 -5.13 44.76
C ILE A 560 9.07 -3.99 44.75
N LEU A 561 7.78 -4.31 44.88
CA LEU A 561 6.67 -3.35 44.75
C LEU A 561 6.17 -2.79 46.09
N GLY A 562 6.54 -3.43 47.21
CA GLY A 562 6.07 -3.05 48.54
C GLY A 562 4.62 -3.54 48.81
N PRO A 563 3.90 -2.88 49.74
CA PRO A 563 2.55 -3.30 50.11
C PRO A 563 1.57 -3.11 48.95
N GLU A 564 0.70 -4.09 48.76
CA GLU A 564 -0.41 -4.02 47.80
C GLU A 564 -1.40 -2.92 48.21
N HIS A 565 -1.90 -2.18 47.22
CA HIS A 565 -2.89 -1.14 47.44
C HIS A 565 -4.32 -1.71 47.48
N ASN A 566 -4.65 -2.62 46.56
CA ASN A 566 -5.89 -3.39 46.58
C ASN A 566 -5.77 -4.71 45.78
N SER A 567 -6.65 -5.66 46.11
CA SER A 567 -6.89 -6.88 45.32
C SER A 567 -8.36 -7.26 45.26
N LYS A 568 -8.73 -7.92 44.17
CA LYS A 568 -10.10 -8.40 43.95
C LYS A 568 -10.13 -9.61 43.02
N ILE A 569 -11.00 -10.57 43.33
CA ILE A 569 -11.34 -11.67 42.42
C ILE A 569 -12.57 -11.24 41.61
N VAL A 570 -12.46 -11.29 40.28
CA VAL A 570 -13.45 -10.79 39.34
C VAL A 570 -13.60 -11.70 38.13
N ASP A 571 -14.76 -11.64 37.48
CA ASP A 571 -14.98 -12.27 36.17
C ASP A 571 -14.49 -11.36 35.03
N SER A 572 -14.56 -11.83 33.77
CA SER A 572 -14.12 -11.05 32.60
C SER A 572 -14.88 -9.73 32.43
N VAL A 573 -16.14 -9.63 32.88
CA VAL A 573 -16.93 -8.40 32.75
C VAL A 573 -16.51 -7.37 33.79
N SER A 574 -16.39 -7.80 35.05
CA SER A 574 -16.00 -6.95 36.18
C SER A 574 -14.51 -6.57 36.13
N LEU A 575 -13.71 -7.32 35.39
CA LEU A 575 -12.30 -6.99 35.12
C LEU A 575 -12.14 -5.61 34.49
N PHE A 576 -13.03 -5.22 33.56
CA PHE A 576 -13.00 -3.91 32.92
C PHE A 576 -13.10 -2.76 33.92
N GLU A 577 -13.73 -2.94 35.08
CA GLU A 577 -13.90 -1.91 36.10
C GLU A 577 -12.88 -2.01 37.26
N THR A 578 -12.02 -3.04 37.24
CA THR A 578 -11.09 -3.31 38.36
C THR A 578 -9.65 -2.91 38.03
N GLU A 579 -9.26 -2.95 36.76
CA GLU A 579 -7.93 -2.52 36.28
C GLU A 579 -7.66 -1.03 36.56
N MET A 580 -6.44 -0.68 37.00
CA MET A 580 -6.05 0.72 37.30
C MET A 580 -6.24 1.68 36.14
N TYR A 581 -5.99 1.22 34.92
CA TYR A 581 -6.23 1.94 33.67
C TYR A 581 -7.67 2.48 33.55
N MET A 582 -8.63 1.74 34.11
CA MET A 582 -10.07 2.03 34.04
C MET A 582 -10.58 2.70 35.33
N SER A 583 -10.14 2.23 36.50
CA SER A 583 -10.70 2.58 37.80
C SER A 583 -9.95 3.70 38.55
N GLY A 584 -8.65 3.87 38.29
CA GLY A 584 -7.78 4.71 39.13
C GLY A 584 -7.09 5.87 38.41
N MET A 585 -6.60 5.66 37.18
CA MET A 585 -5.81 6.67 36.46
C MET A 585 -6.66 7.91 36.13
N HIS A 586 -6.38 9.02 36.83
CA HIS A 586 -7.03 10.33 36.69
C HIS A 586 -8.57 10.32 36.75
N GLY A 587 -9.16 9.50 37.63
CA GLY A 587 -10.61 9.42 37.85
C GLY A 587 -11.37 8.56 36.83
N GLY A 588 -10.64 7.76 36.03
CA GLY A 588 -11.19 6.85 35.05
C GLY A 588 -11.67 7.56 33.78
N HIS A 589 -11.14 7.17 32.62
CA HIS A 589 -11.57 7.70 31.31
C HIS A 589 -13.06 7.44 30.98
N ALA A 590 -13.78 6.72 31.85
CA ALA A 590 -15.21 6.45 31.76
C ALA A 590 -16.10 7.70 31.97
N GLY A 591 -15.61 8.72 32.70
CA GLY A 591 -16.41 9.92 33.03
C GLY A 591 -16.73 10.85 31.85
N GLY A 592 -16.16 10.61 30.67
CA GLY A 592 -16.46 11.41 29.48
C GLY A 592 -16.01 12.88 29.54
N LYS A 593 -15.04 13.22 30.39
CA LYS A 593 -14.54 14.60 30.56
C LYS A 593 -13.24 14.88 29.81
N THR A 594 -12.63 13.86 29.22
CA THR A 594 -11.34 13.96 28.54
C THR A 594 -11.44 13.50 27.09
N SER A 595 -10.42 13.90 26.33
CA SER A 595 -10.11 13.47 24.98
C SER A 595 -8.67 12.98 24.94
N SER A 596 -8.35 12.09 24.01
CA SER A 596 -7.03 11.45 23.95
C SER A 596 -6.58 11.15 22.54
N PHE A 597 -5.27 11.18 22.33
CA PHE A 597 -4.59 10.71 21.13
C PHE A 597 -3.48 9.74 21.52
N LYS A 598 -3.25 8.70 20.71
CA LYS A 598 -2.36 7.60 21.09
C LYS A 598 -1.62 6.97 19.93
N ARG A 599 -0.43 6.45 20.21
CA ARG A 599 0.35 5.56 19.35
C ARG A 599 0.96 4.46 20.21
N CYS A 600 1.21 3.29 19.61
CA CYS A 600 1.71 2.14 20.33
C CYS A 600 2.93 1.52 19.64
N LEU A 601 4.01 1.38 20.40
CA LEU A 601 5.27 0.76 19.96
C LEU A 601 5.55 -0.49 20.79
N PHE A 602 6.20 -1.47 20.17
CA PHE A 602 6.60 -2.70 20.83
C PHE A 602 8.05 -2.59 21.32
N LEU A 603 8.26 -2.76 22.62
CA LEU A 603 9.56 -2.60 23.29
C LEU A 603 10.05 -3.93 23.87
N LYS A 604 11.37 -4.02 24.02
CA LYS A 604 12.07 -5.08 24.77
C LYS A 604 12.93 -4.45 25.85
N ASP A 605 13.19 -5.22 26.92
CA ASP A 605 14.05 -4.84 28.05
C ASP A 605 13.82 -3.37 28.48
N ILE A 606 12.61 -3.11 29.02
CA ILE A 606 12.26 -1.77 29.52
C ILE A 606 13.12 -1.38 30.74
N GLY A 607 13.81 -2.36 31.34
CA GLY A 607 14.83 -2.15 32.36
C GLY A 607 16.18 -1.66 31.85
N SER A 608 16.42 -1.67 30.53
CA SER A 608 17.65 -1.12 29.97
C SER A 608 17.74 0.38 30.21
N ALA A 609 18.96 0.89 30.45
CA ALA A 609 19.18 2.31 30.73
C ALA A 609 18.64 3.21 29.61
N MET A 610 18.80 2.82 28.34
CA MET A 610 18.34 3.61 27.21
C MET A 610 16.81 3.71 27.16
N VAL A 611 16.10 2.57 27.28
CA VAL A 611 14.64 2.56 27.21
C VAL A 611 14.04 3.23 28.45
N ALA A 612 14.49 2.86 29.64
CA ALA A 612 13.99 3.44 30.89
C ALA A 612 14.16 4.97 30.93
N ASN A 613 15.32 5.49 30.52
CA ASN A 613 15.56 6.93 30.47
C ASN A 613 14.66 7.62 29.43
N ALA A 614 14.44 7.01 28.26
CA ALA A 614 13.51 7.55 27.27
C ALA A 614 12.06 7.59 27.80
N LEU A 615 11.61 6.54 28.49
CA LEU A 615 10.27 6.47 29.09
C LEU A 615 10.10 7.50 30.22
N ALA A 616 11.09 7.61 31.12
CA ALA A 616 11.07 8.59 32.20
C ALA A 616 11.11 10.03 31.66
N LEU A 617 11.93 10.30 30.64
CA LEU A 617 12.00 11.60 29.98
C LEU A 617 10.66 11.96 29.33
N ALA A 618 10.02 11.02 28.63
CA ALA A 618 8.73 11.24 28.00
C ALA A 618 7.65 11.70 28.99
N VAL A 619 7.57 11.07 30.18
CA VAL A 619 6.60 11.49 31.21
C VAL A 619 6.98 12.82 31.85
N ARG A 620 8.28 13.14 31.96
CA ARG A 620 8.75 14.45 32.46
C ARG A 620 8.39 15.59 31.50
N THR A 621 8.42 15.35 30.19
CA THR A 621 8.11 16.36 29.14
C THR A 621 6.64 16.40 28.75
N ARG A 622 5.77 15.63 29.42
CA ARG A 622 4.35 15.57 29.12
C ARG A 622 3.70 16.97 29.14
N PRO A 623 2.75 17.26 28.25
CA PRO A 623 2.13 18.57 28.17
C PRO A 623 0.93 18.75 29.10
N SER A 624 0.44 17.67 29.69
CA SER A 624 -0.71 17.65 30.58
C SER A 624 -0.47 16.62 31.69
N PRO A 625 -0.88 16.90 32.94
CA PRO A 625 -0.78 15.93 34.03
C PRO A 625 -1.59 14.66 33.77
N LEU A 626 -2.55 14.70 32.86
CA LEU A 626 -3.40 13.56 32.49
C LEU A 626 -2.73 12.60 31.48
N SER A 627 -1.58 12.96 30.91
CA SER A 627 -0.88 12.17 29.89
C SER A 627 0.06 11.14 30.53
N TYR A 628 0.13 9.95 29.95
CA TYR A 628 0.82 8.80 30.55
C TYR A 628 1.31 7.81 29.49
N LEU A 629 2.15 6.86 29.94
CA LEU A 629 2.57 5.69 29.20
C LEU A 629 1.99 4.44 29.84
N HIS A 630 1.46 3.53 29.02
CA HIS A 630 0.94 2.23 29.46
C HIS A 630 1.75 1.13 28.79
N LEU A 631 2.40 0.28 29.59
CA LEU A 631 3.27 -0.82 29.18
C LEU A 631 2.51 -2.13 29.42
N LEU A 632 1.86 -2.66 28.39
CA LEU A 632 1.13 -3.93 28.48
C LEU A 632 2.09 -5.09 28.28
N GLN A 633 2.07 -6.08 29.18
CA GLN A 633 3.00 -7.20 29.08
C GLN A 633 2.67 -8.14 27.92
N GLY A 634 3.68 -8.41 27.09
CA GLY A 634 3.65 -9.37 26.00
C GLY A 634 4.13 -10.76 26.37
N GLY A 635 4.58 -11.52 25.38
CA GLY A 635 5.05 -12.90 25.56
C GLY A 635 3.92 -13.92 25.66
N GLY A 636 4.21 -15.07 26.28
CA GLY A 636 3.28 -16.19 26.38
C GLY A 636 2.80 -16.67 25.00
N ALA A 637 1.51 -16.98 24.88
CA ALA A 637 0.88 -17.47 23.66
C ALA A 637 1.04 -16.56 22.44
N ILE A 638 1.31 -15.25 22.62
CA ILE A 638 1.57 -14.32 21.52
C ILE A 638 2.80 -14.77 20.70
N ARG A 639 3.84 -15.28 21.39
CA ARG A 639 5.11 -15.75 20.79
C ARG A 639 5.03 -17.17 20.26
N ASP A 640 4.12 -17.99 20.77
CA ASP A 640 3.92 -19.37 20.31
C ASP A 640 3.44 -19.41 18.85
N VAL A 641 2.71 -18.38 18.42
CA VAL A 641 2.21 -18.26 17.05
C VAL A 641 3.33 -17.78 16.11
N PRO A 642 3.66 -18.52 15.04
CA PRO A 642 4.69 -18.11 14.09
C PRO A 642 4.40 -16.72 13.48
N VAL A 643 5.44 -15.92 13.27
CA VAL A 643 5.35 -14.58 12.66
C VAL A 643 4.61 -14.59 11.31
N SER A 644 4.76 -15.66 10.52
CA SER A 644 4.11 -15.81 9.21
C SER A 644 2.67 -16.33 9.28
N ALA A 645 2.18 -16.78 10.45
CA ALA A 645 0.88 -17.44 10.58
C ALA A 645 -0.31 -16.47 10.43
N THR A 646 -0.12 -15.18 10.68
CA THR A 646 -1.12 -14.14 10.46
C THR A 646 -0.48 -12.86 9.91
N ALA A 647 -1.30 -11.91 9.45
CA ALA A 647 -0.81 -10.60 9.02
C ALA A 647 -0.14 -9.79 10.14
N PHE A 648 -0.42 -10.10 11.41
CA PHE A 648 0.23 -9.48 12.55
C PHE A 648 1.66 -10.03 12.70
N GLY A 649 2.63 -9.35 12.09
CA GLY A 649 4.03 -9.81 12.02
C GLY A 649 4.90 -9.45 13.24
N CYS A 650 4.48 -8.52 14.10
CA CYS A 650 5.29 -8.03 15.21
C CYS A 650 4.98 -8.78 16.52
N ARG A 651 5.49 -10.01 16.70
CA ARG A 651 5.16 -10.88 17.85
C ARG A 651 6.22 -10.97 18.95
N ASP A 652 7.45 -10.58 18.64
CA ASP A 652 8.59 -10.73 19.54
C ASP A 652 8.87 -9.42 20.31
N TRP A 653 8.10 -9.19 21.36
CA TRP A 653 8.21 -8.02 22.25
C TRP A 653 7.88 -8.38 23.70
N ASP A 654 8.43 -7.62 24.65
CA ASP A 654 8.17 -7.78 26.08
C ASP A 654 7.02 -6.88 26.53
N PHE A 655 6.92 -5.67 25.98
CA PHE A 655 5.87 -4.72 26.31
C PHE A 655 5.32 -3.98 25.09
N ALA A 656 4.00 -3.84 25.01
CA ALA A 656 3.34 -2.89 24.13
C ALA A 656 3.21 -1.55 24.86
N CYS A 657 3.99 -0.55 24.45
CA CYS A 657 4.02 0.78 25.02
C CYS A 657 3.01 1.67 24.30
N VAL A 658 1.86 1.92 24.94
CA VAL A 658 0.84 2.87 24.48
C VAL A 658 1.15 4.25 25.06
N ILE A 659 1.55 5.16 24.19
CA ILE A 659 1.80 6.57 24.52
C ILE A 659 0.46 7.30 24.40
N THR A 660 -0.06 7.88 25.48
CA THR A 660 -1.38 8.53 25.48
C THR A 660 -1.28 9.98 25.90
N GLY A 661 -1.47 10.88 24.93
CA GLY A 661 -1.66 12.31 25.18
C GLY A 661 -3.12 12.56 25.56
N VAL A 662 -3.37 13.22 26.69
CA VAL A 662 -4.72 13.45 27.23
C VAL A 662 -4.91 14.92 27.59
N TRP A 663 -6.07 15.46 27.22
CA TRP A 663 -6.49 16.82 27.53
C TRP A 663 -7.98 16.86 27.95
N PRO A 664 -8.42 17.93 28.63
CA PRO A 664 -9.83 18.13 28.95
C PRO A 664 -10.67 18.32 27.68
N ARG A 665 -11.86 17.72 27.63
CA ARG A 665 -12.68 17.65 26.40
C ARG A 665 -13.12 19.03 25.90
N GLU A 666 -13.40 19.95 26.79
CA GLU A 666 -13.72 21.35 26.49
C GLU A 666 -12.58 22.09 25.76
N GLN A 667 -11.38 21.50 25.73
CA GLN A 667 -10.21 21.99 25.01
C GLN A 667 -9.96 21.26 23.68
N ASP A 668 -10.92 20.48 23.17
CA ASP A 668 -10.86 19.91 21.82
C ASP A 668 -10.62 21.00 20.76
N GLY A 669 -9.70 20.75 19.80
CA GLY A 669 -9.31 21.72 18.78
C GLY A 669 -8.43 22.89 19.25
N SER A 670 -8.15 22.99 20.56
CA SER A 670 -7.30 24.04 21.14
C SER A 670 -5.79 23.79 20.96
N VAL A 671 -4.97 24.72 21.47
CA VAL A 671 -3.51 24.54 21.54
C VAL A 671 -3.14 23.34 22.42
N ALA A 672 -3.84 23.10 23.53
CA ALA A 672 -3.53 21.99 24.44
C ALA A 672 -3.67 20.62 23.77
N ALA A 673 -4.74 20.42 23.00
CA ALA A 673 -4.95 19.20 22.21
C ALA A 673 -3.82 18.98 21.20
N ARG A 674 -3.39 20.03 20.49
CA ARG A 674 -2.30 19.95 19.52
C ARG A 674 -0.96 19.60 20.16
N VAL A 675 -0.60 20.25 21.27
CA VAL A 675 0.64 19.96 21.98
C VAL A 675 0.64 18.52 22.53
N ALA A 676 -0.51 18.02 22.98
CA ALA A 676 -0.65 16.62 23.38
C ALA A 676 -0.42 15.65 22.21
N MET A 677 -0.98 15.93 21.03
CA MET A 677 -0.75 15.12 19.82
C MET A 677 0.71 15.17 19.35
N GLU A 678 1.32 16.35 19.32
CA GLU A 678 2.72 16.56 18.96
C GLU A 678 3.65 15.79 19.90
N TRP A 679 3.40 15.87 21.22
CA TRP A 679 4.14 15.08 22.22
C TRP A 679 4.07 13.58 21.97
N VAL A 680 2.90 13.03 21.60
CA VAL A 680 2.77 11.60 21.26
C VAL A 680 3.67 11.23 20.08
N TYR A 681 3.70 12.04 19.02
CA TYR A 681 4.57 11.79 17.87
C TYR A 681 6.06 11.92 18.24
N THR A 682 6.46 12.96 18.98
CA THR A 682 7.85 13.12 19.43
C THR A 682 8.34 11.96 20.29
N VAL A 683 7.50 11.47 21.21
CA VAL A 683 7.84 10.30 22.03
C VAL A 683 7.90 9.03 21.17
N ALA A 684 6.97 8.86 20.23
CA ALA A 684 6.97 7.73 19.31
C ALA A 684 8.24 7.71 18.44
N GLU A 685 8.65 8.85 17.87
CA GLU A 685 9.88 8.99 17.10
C GLU A 685 11.13 8.69 17.93
N THR A 686 11.16 9.14 19.19
CA THR A 686 12.27 8.87 20.12
C THR A 686 12.40 7.38 20.45
N LEU A 687 11.27 6.69 20.64
CA LEU A 687 11.23 5.27 20.96
C LEU A 687 11.34 4.36 19.73
N LEU A 688 11.07 4.87 18.52
CA LEU A 688 11.03 4.07 17.31
C LEU A 688 12.33 3.29 17.04
N PRO A 689 13.54 3.87 17.15
CA PRO A 689 14.79 3.13 16.98
C PRO A 689 15.00 2.03 18.02
N LEU A 690 14.41 2.17 19.22
CA LEU A 690 14.48 1.21 20.32
C LEU A 690 13.37 0.14 20.25
N SER A 691 12.42 0.30 19.34
CA SER A 691 11.27 -0.61 19.19
C SER A 691 11.54 -1.76 18.24
N THR A 692 10.90 -2.90 18.50
CA THR A 692 10.89 -4.08 17.62
C THR A 692 9.76 -4.03 16.59
N GLY A 693 8.81 -3.12 16.74
CA GLY A 693 7.69 -2.91 15.83
C GLY A 693 6.72 -1.85 16.32
N VAL A 694 5.69 -1.60 15.52
CA VAL A 694 4.62 -0.64 15.83
C VAL A 694 3.26 -1.33 15.73
N TYR A 695 2.30 -0.93 16.55
CA TYR A 695 0.95 -1.48 16.45
C TYR A 695 0.12 -0.72 15.40
N GLY A 696 -0.36 -1.42 14.36
CA GLY A 696 -1.08 -0.82 13.24
C GLY A 696 -2.49 -0.30 13.54
N ALA A 697 -3.07 -0.62 14.71
CA ALA A 697 -4.49 -0.36 14.98
C ALA A 697 -4.89 1.13 15.08
N ASP A 698 -3.94 1.99 15.47
CA ASP A 698 -4.15 3.44 15.59
C ASP A 698 -3.49 4.24 14.44
N LEU A 699 -2.96 3.55 13.43
CA LEU A 699 -2.31 4.17 12.27
C LEU A 699 -3.29 4.31 11.10
N GLY A 700 -3.10 5.35 10.29
CA GLY A 700 -3.87 5.59 9.08
C GLY A 700 -3.11 6.42 8.05
N PRO A 701 -3.81 6.99 7.06
CA PRO A 701 -3.22 7.70 5.91
C PRO A 701 -2.66 9.09 6.27
N ASP A 702 -2.56 9.43 7.56
CA ASP A 702 -1.88 10.65 8.01
C ASP A 702 -0.38 10.55 7.67
N PRO A 703 0.22 11.55 7.00
CA PRO A 703 1.64 11.51 6.67
C PRO A 703 2.56 11.34 7.88
N ARG A 704 2.13 11.79 9.07
CA ARG A 704 2.88 11.61 10.33
C ARG A 704 2.94 10.14 10.76
N ASP A 705 1.98 9.32 10.32
CA ASP A 705 1.98 7.87 10.55
C ASP A 705 2.84 7.10 9.55
N ALA A 706 3.29 7.72 8.45
CA ALA A 706 3.95 7.00 7.35
C ALA A 706 5.18 6.21 7.83
N THR A 707 6.07 6.85 8.59
CA THR A 707 7.27 6.19 9.14
C THR A 707 6.90 5.07 10.11
N LEU A 708 5.89 5.27 10.96
CA LEU A 708 5.40 4.27 11.90
C LEU A 708 4.79 3.05 11.19
N ALA A 709 4.00 3.29 10.13
CA ALA A 709 3.33 2.25 9.35
C ALA A 709 4.31 1.28 8.67
N THR A 710 5.51 1.75 8.31
CA THR A 710 6.56 0.88 7.75
C THR A 710 6.99 -0.25 8.71
N ARG A 711 6.80 -0.07 10.03
CA ARG A 711 7.13 -1.05 11.06
C ARG A 711 5.91 -1.78 11.65
N ALA A 712 4.72 -1.60 11.06
CA ALA A 712 3.48 -2.15 11.61
C ALA A 712 3.31 -3.66 11.39
N PHE A 713 3.83 -4.17 10.26
CA PHE A 713 3.57 -5.55 9.81
C PHE A 713 4.81 -6.46 9.81
N GLY A 714 5.96 -5.96 10.27
CA GLY A 714 7.22 -6.69 10.22
C GLY A 714 7.54 -7.21 8.81
N SER A 715 7.99 -8.46 8.72
CA SER A 715 8.29 -9.13 7.43
C SER A 715 7.07 -9.40 6.55
N ASN A 716 5.85 -9.25 7.08
CA ASN A 716 4.61 -9.56 6.35
C ASN A 716 4.11 -8.40 5.47
N GLY A 717 4.66 -7.19 5.64
CA GLY A 717 4.23 -5.97 4.92
C GLY A 717 4.20 -6.13 3.39
N PRO A 718 5.23 -6.68 2.74
CA PRO A 718 5.23 -6.87 1.29
C PRO A 718 4.13 -7.83 0.80
N ARG A 719 3.85 -8.92 1.54
CA ARG A 719 2.77 -9.86 1.21
C ARG A 719 1.40 -9.18 1.29
N LEU A 720 1.19 -8.32 2.28
CA LEU A 720 -0.04 -7.52 2.41
C LEU A 720 -0.19 -6.51 1.27
N ALA A 721 0.88 -5.80 0.90
CA ALA A 721 0.87 -4.87 -0.23
C ALA A 721 0.47 -5.58 -1.54
N ARG A 722 1.01 -6.79 -1.79
CA ARG A 722 0.62 -7.63 -2.93
C ARG A 722 -0.88 -7.96 -2.90
N LEU A 723 -1.37 -8.45 -1.77
CA LEU A 723 -2.77 -8.86 -1.68
C LEU A 723 -3.72 -7.65 -1.82
N LYS A 724 -3.30 -6.47 -1.39
CA LYS A 724 -4.08 -5.23 -1.49
C LYS A 724 -4.31 -4.84 -2.94
N CYS A 725 -3.30 -4.99 -3.80
CA CYS A 725 -3.45 -4.75 -5.24
C CYS A 725 -4.50 -5.67 -5.89
N LEU A 726 -4.67 -6.90 -5.40
CA LEU A 726 -5.65 -7.86 -5.94
C LEU A 726 -7.05 -7.66 -5.34
N ALA A 727 -7.12 -7.40 -4.03
CA ALA A 727 -8.38 -7.31 -3.29
C ALA A 727 -9.04 -5.93 -3.42
N ASP A 728 -8.25 -4.87 -3.60
CA ASP A 728 -8.72 -3.49 -3.70
C ASP A 728 -7.89 -2.66 -4.71
N PRO A 729 -7.89 -3.05 -6.00
CA PRO A 729 -7.12 -2.35 -7.04
C PRO A 729 -7.57 -0.89 -7.23
N ARG A 730 -8.86 -0.60 -6.98
CA ARG A 730 -9.45 0.74 -7.14
C ARG A 730 -9.34 1.60 -5.87
N ARG A 731 -8.68 1.11 -4.82
CA ARG A 731 -8.49 1.83 -3.54
C ARG A 731 -9.80 2.30 -2.91
N VAL A 732 -10.85 1.47 -3.00
CA VAL A 732 -12.12 1.70 -2.30
C VAL A 732 -11.88 1.81 -0.79
N LEU A 733 -10.90 1.11 -0.22
CA LEU A 733 -10.53 1.24 1.20
C LEU A 733 -9.17 1.95 1.31
N ALA A 734 -9.13 3.22 0.90
CA ALA A 734 -7.92 4.04 0.85
C ALA A 734 -7.40 4.51 2.22
N TYR A 735 -8.27 4.59 3.23
CA TYR A 735 -7.98 5.25 4.51
C TYR A 735 -7.72 4.28 5.67
N THR A 736 -7.37 3.04 5.35
CA THR A 736 -6.93 2.02 6.32
C THR A 736 -5.48 2.24 6.74
N CYS A 737 -4.97 1.42 7.68
CA CYS A 737 -3.55 1.43 8.04
C CYS A 737 -2.70 1.28 6.77
N PRO A 738 -1.77 2.22 6.46
CA PRO A 738 -1.04 2.23 5.22
C PRO A 738 -0.20 0.97 5.05
N LEU A 739 -0.25 0.40 3.85
CA LEU A 739 0.63 -0.67 3.43
C LEU A 739 1.79 -0.07 2.62
N PRO A 740 2.98 -0.70 2.63
CA PRO A 740 4.11 -0.24 1.83
C PRO A 740 3.70 -0.03 0.37
N LEU A 741 3.93 1.18 -0.14
CA LEU A 741 3.69 1.49 -1.55
C LEU A 741 4.69 0.70 -2.41
N ARG A 742 4.25 0.17 -3.56
CA ARG A 742 5.19 -0.21 -4.62
C ARG A 742 5.98 1.06 -4.98
N PRO A 743 7.32 1.02 -5.01
CA PRO A 743 8.08 2.14 -5.51
C PRO A 743 7.74 2.39 -6.97
N THR A 744 7.65 3.67 -7.31
CA THR A 744 7.21 4.19 -8.60
C THR A 744 8.27 4.06 -9.70
N GLU A 745 9.47 3.56 -9.39
CA GLU A 745 10.56 3.39 -10.36
C GLU A 745 10.91 1.92 -10.60
N PRO A 746 11.21 1.54 -11.86
CA PRO A 746 11.71 0.21 -12.21
C PRO A 746 13.08 -0.08 -11.60
N GLY A 747 13.14 -0.84 -10.50
CA GLY A 747 14.38 -1.49 -10.05
C GLY A 747 14.55 -2.89 -10.65
N LEU A 748 15.75 -3.32 -11.03
CA LEU A 748 16.04 -4.65 -11.54
C LEU A 748 16.35 -5.64 -10.39
N ILE A 749 15.67 -6.81 -10.35
CA ILE A 749 16.09 -7.95 -9.53
C ILE A 749 16.74 -9.00 -10.42
N ILE A 750 17.88 -9.56 -9.95
CA ILE A 750 18.56 -10.73 -10.50
C ILE A 750 18.42 -11.88 -9.49
N ALA A 751 17.45 -12.78 -9.72
CA ALA A 751 17.24 -13.91 -8.83
C ALA A 751 18.19 -15.08 -9.15
N VAL A 752 18.77 -15.71 -8.13
CA VAL A 752 19.60 -16.91 -8.24
C VAL A 752 18.84 -18.13 -7.71
N THR A 753 18.85 -19.23 -8.48
CA THR A 753 18.10 -20.46 -8.20
C THR A 753 18.95 -21.72 -8.44
N GLY A 754 18.52 -22.86 -7.89
CA GLY A 754 19.02 -24.20 -8.24
C GLY A 754 18.48 -25.31 -7.33
N ASP A 755 18.42 -26.55 -7.83
CA ASP A 755 17.91 -27.74 -7.11
C ASP A 755 18.69 -28.08 -5.83
N SER A 756 19.96 -27.67 -5.79
CA SER A 756 20.89 -27.96 -4.69
C SER A 756 21.02 -26.87 -3.62
N CYS A 757 20.24 -25.78 -3.72
CA CYS A 757 20.29 -24.60 -2.85
C CYS A 757 21.66 -23.90 -2.68
N ALA A 758 22.74 -24.39 -3.31
CA ALA A 758 24.10 -23.85 -3.27
C ALA A 758 24.43 -22.97 -4.51
N GLY A 759 23.56 -21.99 -4.81
CA GLY A 759 23.54 -21.18 -6.05
C GLY A 759 24.88 -20.60 -6.56
N LYS A 760 24.93 -20.22 -7.85
CA LYS A 760 26.15 -19.70 -8.51
C LYS A 760 26.24 -18.17 -8.55
N ASP A 761 26.12 -17.52 -7.41
CA ASP A 761 25.93 -16.07 -7.23
C ASP A 761 26.96 -15.16 -7.94
N TYR A 762 28.09 -15.72 -8.38
CA TYR A 762 29.17 -15.02 -9.09
C TYR A 762 28.71 -14.27 -10.35
N CYS A 763 28.01 -14.92 -11.29
CA CYS A 763 27.58 -14.26 -12.52
C CYS A 763 26.50 -13.20 -12.25
N ALA A 764 25.58 -13.49 -11.33
CA ALA A 764 24.53 -12.57 -10.93
C ALA A 764 25.10 -11.27 -10.32
N LYS A 765 26.15 -11.37 -9.48
CA LYS A 765 26.87 -10.21 -8.94
C LYS A 765 27.49 -9.34 -10.05
N ILE A 766 28.20 -9.96 -11.00
CA ILE A 766 28.82 -9.22 -12.12
C ILE A 766 27.78 -8.47 -12.96
N TRP A 767 26.64 -9.11 -13.23
CA TRP A 767 25.54 -8.50 -13.97
C TRP A 767 24.90 -7.36 -13.18
N GLY A 768 24.63 -7.55 -11.89
CA GLY A 768 24.10 -6.49 -11.01
C GLY A 768 24.99 -5.26 -10.99
N ASP A 769 26.30 -5.45 -10.82
CA ASP A 769 27.28 -4.37 -10.84
C ASP A 769 27.35 -3.64 -12.18
N PHE A 770 27.17 -4.35 -13.30
CA PHE A 770 27.11 -3.74 -14.63
C PHE A 770 25.90 -2.81 -14.76
N PHE A 771 24.71 -3.28 -14.39
CA PHE A 771 23.50 -2.46 -14.47
C PHE A 771 23.53 -1.23 -13.55
N ASN A 772 24.08 -1.38 -12.33
CA ASN A 772 24.30 -0.28 -11.40
C ASN A 772 25.22 0.80 -11.99
N ARG A 773 26.28 0.42 -12.71
CA ARG A 773 27.16 1.38 -13.42
C ARG A 773 26.47 2.08 -14.58
N CYS A 774 25.50 1.43 -15.23
CA CYS A 774 24.70 2.03 -16.31
C CYS A 774 23.55 2.92 -15.80
N GLY A 775 23.51 3.27 -14.50
CA GLY A 775 22.49 4.15 -13.92
C GLY A 775 21.15 3.47 -13.60
N ASN A 776 21.09 2.14 -13.60
CA ASN A 776 19.90 1.38 -13.21
C ASN A 776 20.04 0.89 -11.77
N ILE A 777 18.93 0.78 -11.02
CA ILE A 777 18.97 0.20 -9.67
C ILE A 777 18.89 -1.32 -9.79
N ALA A 778 19.96 -2.07 -9.55
CA ALA A 778 20.00 -3.52 -9.68
C ALA A 778 20.36 -4.23 -8.37
N ARG A 779 19.58 -5.25 -8.01
CA ARG A 779 19.75 -6.06 -6.79
C ARG A 779 19.85 -7.56 -7.10
N VAL A 780 20.80 -8.23 -6.47
CA VAL A 780 20.96 -9.70 -6.56
C VAL A 780 20.35 -10.34 -5.33
N ALA A 781 19.52 -11.37 -5.52
CA ALA A 781 18.91 -12.13 -4.43
C ALA A 781 18.83 -13.62 -4.77
N SER A 782 18.90 -14.51 -3.78
CA SER A 782 18.84 -15.96 -4.00
C SER A 782 17.58 -16.55 -3.36
N ILE A 783 16.80 -17.31 -4.15
CA ILE A 783 15.57 -17.98 -3.70
C ILE A 783 15.89 -19.02 -2.60
N SER A 784 17.11 -19.53 -2.61
CA SER A 784 17.57 -20.53 -1.65
C SER A 784 18.05 -19.94 -0.32
N ASP A 785 18.08 -18.61 -0.14
CA ASP A 785 18.66 -18.00 1.07
C ASP A 785 17.87 -18.34 2.33
N THR A 786 16.54 -18.41 2.26
CA THR A 786 15.69 -18.87 3.36
C THR A 786 16.06 -20.30 3.78
N ILE A 787 16.22 -21.20 2.80
CA ILE A 787 16.57 -22.60 3.04
C ILE A 787 17.99 -22.74 3.60
N LYS A 788 18.94 -21.92 3.15
CA LYS A 788 20.30 -21.88 3.72
C LYS A 788 20.28 -21.50 5.20
N ARG A 789 19.43 -20.56 5.63
CA ARG A 789 19.26 -20.17 7.05
C ARG A 789 18.69 -21.29 7.89
N GLU A 790 17.65 -21.96 7.38
CA GLU A 790 17.06 -23.12 8.06
C GLU A 790 18.07 -24.25 8.17
N PHE A 791 18.78 -24.57 7.08
CA PHE A 791 19.82 -25.58 7.09
C PHE A 791 20.96 -25.23 8.05
N SER A 792 21.40 -23.97 8.12
CA SER A 792 22.43 -23.56 9.07
C SER A 792 22.01 -23.75 10.53
N ALA A 793 20.74 -23.46 10.84
CA ALA A 793 20.20 -23.62 12.18
C ALA A 793 20.10 -25.11 12.60
N VAL A 794 19.74 -25.99 11.66
CA VAL A 794 19.60 -27.43 11.91
C VAL A 794 20.94 -28.15 11.91
N ALA A 795 21.82 -27.85 10.95
CA ALA A 795 23.09 -28.54 10.76
C ALA A 795 24.25 -27.93 11.57
N GLY A 796 24.03 -26.80 12.25
CA GLY A 796 25.06 -26.11 13.04
C GLY A 796 26.21 -25.56 12.20
N VAL A 797 25.96 -25.20 10.94
CA VAL A 797 26.97 -24.67 10.01
C VAL A 797 26.92 -23.14 9.96
N ASP A 798 28.04 -22.51 9.63
CA ASP A 798 28.18 -21.05 9.59
C ASP A 798 27.38 -20.46 8.41
N LEU A 799 26.36 -19.66 8.72
CA LEU A 799 25.47 -19.05 7.73
C LEU A 799 26.21 -18.04 6.84
N ASP A 800 27.08 -17.20 7.40
CA ASP A 800 27.75 -16.13 6.65
C ASP A 800 28.71 -16.74 5.63
N ARG A 801 29.42 -17.80 6.01
CA ARG A 801 30.23 -18.59 5.09
C ARG A 801 29.37 -19.33 4.07
N LEU A 802 28.23 -19.90 4.49
CA LEU A 802 27.29 -20.55 3.57
C LEU A 802 26.66 -19.57 2.56
N LEU A 803 26.61 -18.27 2.85
CA LEU A 803 26.11 -17.23 1.95
C LEU A 803 27.21 -16.59 1.07
N SER A 804 28.47 -16.55 1.53
CA SER A 804 29.53 -15.77 0.88
C SER A 804 30.69 -16.61 0.32
N ASP A 805 31.06 -17.71 0.97
CA ASP A 805 32.23 -18.54 0.66
C ASP A 805 31.86 -19.66 -0.31
N ARG A 806 32.50 -19.65 -1.48
CA ARG A 806 32.21 -20.59 -2.56
C ARG A 806 32.64 -22.02 -2.23
N GLU A 807 33.83 -22.18 -1.67
CA GLU A 807 34.38 -23.50 -1.36
C GLU A 807 33.58 -24.16 -0.23
N TYR A 808 33.19 -23.34 0.76
CA TYR A 808 32.32 -23.76 1.85
C TYR A 808 30.93 -24.19 1.38
N LYS A 809 30.34 -23.49 0.40
CA LYS A 809 29.07 -23.89 -0.23
C LYS A 809 29.17 -25.22 -0.97
N GLU A 810 30.23 -25.44 -1.73
CA GLU A 810 30.42 -26.70 -2.48
C GLU A 810 30.58 -27.89 -1.52
N LYS A 811 31.32 -27.71 -0.42
CA LYS A 811 31.47 -28.74 0.62
C LYS A 811 30.13 -29.18 1.22
N HIS A 812 29.20 -28.25 1.42
CA HIS A 812 27.88 -28.54 2.04
C HIS A 812 26.76 -28.79 1.02
N ARG A 813 27.05 -28.73 -0.29
CA ARG A 813 26.06 -28.89 -1.37
C ARG A 813 25.22 -30.16 -1.23
N PRO A 814 25.77 -31.36 -0.96
CA PRO A 814 24.95 -32.57 -0.86
C PRO A 814 23.91 -32.52 0.28
N GLY A 815 24.32 -32.07 1.47
CA GLY A 815 23.44 -31.96 2.63
C GLY A 815 22.36 -30.89 2.46
N LEU A 816 22.73 -29.74 1.90
CA LEU A 816 21.80 -28.65 1.62
C LEU A 816 20.75 -29.04 0.55
N THR A 817 21.14 -29.84 -0.44
CA THR A 817 20.25 -30.37 -1.49
C THR A 817 19.21 -31.33 -0.91
N ALA A 818 19.66 -32.28 -0.08
CA ALA A 818 18.77 -33.25 0.57
C ALA A 818 17.74 -32.52 1.45
N PHE A 819 18.20 -31.58 2.28
CA PHE A 819 17.35 -30.78 3.16
C PHE A 819 16.28 -29.98 2.38
N PHE A 820 16.65 -29.40 1.24
CA PHE A 820 15.69 -28.70 0.39
C PHE A 820 14.62 -29.63 -0.16
N HIS A 821 15.00 -30.80 -0.69
CA HIS A 821 14.04 -31.77 -1.21
C HIS A 821 13.11 -32.32 -0.12
N ASP A 822 13.59 -32.50 1.11
CA ASP A 822 12.74 -32.85 2.26
C ASP A 822 11.67 -31.78 2.50
N ARG A 823 12.08 -30.50 2.57
CA ARG A 823 11.15 -29.39 2.77
C ARG A 823 10.15 -29.22 1.64
N VAL A 824 10.54 -29.46 0.39
CA VAL A 824 9.61 -29.42 -0.75
C VAL A 824 8.64 -30.61 -0.74
N ARG A 825 9.04 -31.78 -0.22
CA ARG A 825 8.12 -32.90 -0.01
C ARG A 825 7.08 -32.60 1.08
N GLU A 826 7.48 -31.91 2.15
CA GLU A 826 6.58 -31.47 3.21
C GLU A 826 5.64 -30.34 2.74
N ASN A 827 6.14 -29.42 1.91
CA ASN A 827 5.38 -28.31 1.35
C ASN A 827 5.68 -28.13 -0.15
N SER A 828 4.79 -28.63 -1.00
CA SER A 828 4.93 -28.52 -2.46
C SER A 828 4.86 -27.07 -2.98
N HIS A 829 4.32 -26.13 -2.20
CA HIS A 829 4.27 -24.69 -2.55
C HIS A 829 5.53 -23.91 -2.18
N LEU A 830 6.44 -24.50 -1.39
CA LEU A 830 7.64 -23.83 -0.88
C LEU A 830 8.48 -23.10 -1.96
N PRO A 831 8.70 -23.64 -3.17
CA PRO A 831 9.44 -22.92 -4.22
C PRO A 831 8.73 -21.66 -4.71
N VAL A 832 7.39 -21.71 -4.79
CA VAL A 832 6.54 -20.57 -5.17
C VAL A 832 6.60 -19.50 -4.08
N ASP A 833 6.50 -19.91 -2.83
CA ASP A 833 6.56 -19.01 -1.67
C ASP A 833 7.92 -18.33 -1.58
N ASN A 834 9.02 -19.08 -1.71
CA ASN A 834 10.37 -18.53 -1.71
C ASN A 834 10.60 -17.57 -2.89
N PHE A 835 10.07 -17.89 -4.08
CA PHE A 835 10.13 -17.00 -5.22
C PHE A 835 9.43 -15.67 -4.95
N LEU A 836 8.19 -15.71 -4.47
CA LEU A 836 7.42 -14.51 -4.17
C LEU A 836 8.04 -13.70 -3.02
N ASN A 837 8.55 -14.37 -1.98
CA ASN A 837 9.23 -13.72 -0.87
C ASN A 837 10.47 -12.94 -1.32
N VAL A 838 11.25 -13.47 -2.27
CA VAL A 838 12.40 -12.74 -2.82
C VAL A 838 11.97 -11.56 -3.68
N VAL A 839 10.99 -11.76 -4.57
CA VAL A 839 10.48 -10.69 -5.44
C VAL A 839 9.91 -9.54 -4.62
N TYR A 840 9.08 -9.83 -3.63
CA TYR A 840 8.40 -8.80 -2.83
C TYR A 840 9.26 -8.30 -1.66
N GLY A 841 10.18 -9.11 -1.11
CA GLY A 841 11.16 -8.66 -0.12
C GLY A 841 12.14 -7.60 -0.64
N ALA A 842 12.22 -7.47 -1.97
CA ALA A 842 12.92 -6.41 -2.68
C ALA A 842 11.93 -5.43 -3.33
N ALA A 843 10.86 -5.05 -2.60
CA ALA A 843 9.77 -4.15 -3.02
C ALA A 843 10.22 -2.72 -3.36
N SER A 844 11.06 -2.59 -4.39
CA SER A 844 11.47 -1.36 -5.06
C SER A 844 11.89 -1.62 -6.50
N ALA A 845 11.34 -2.66 -7.12
CA ALA A 845 11.88 -3.23 -8.33
C ALA A 845 10.84 -3.75 -9.33
N ASP A 846 10.92 -3.29 -10.58
CA ASP A 846 10.39 -3.98 -11.75
C ASP A 846 11.33 -5.11 -12.15
N VAL A 847 10.98 -6.33 -11.75
CA VAL A 847 11.82 -7.50 -11.98
C VAL A 847 12.05 -7.71 -13.48
N LEU A 848 13.31 -7.74 -13.88
CA LEU A 848 13.68 -8.10 -15.25
C LEU A 848 14.52 -9.38 -15.34
N LEU A 849 15.08 -9.96 -14.27
CA LEU A 849 15.98 -11.12 -14.42
C LEU A 849 15.79 -12.22 -13.36
N ILE A 850 15.46 -13.44 -13.80
CA ILE A 850 15.69 -14.65 -12.99
C ILE A 850 16.75 -15.49 -13.67
N THR A 851 17.93 -15.52 -13.07
CA THR A 851 18.99 -16.38 -13.54
C THR A 851 18.70 -17.82 -13.12
N GLY A 852 18.23 -18.61 -14.09
CA GLY A 852 18.09 -20.07 -14.03
C GLY A 852 19.46 -20.74 -14.01
N MET A 853 20.19 -20.58 -12.90
CA MET A 853 21.49 -21.20 -12.72
C MET A 853 21.36 -22.67 -12.29
N ARG A 854 20.91 -23.47 -13.24
CA ARG A 854 20.98 -24.95 -13.39
C ARG A 854 19.78 -25.79 -12.93
N ASP A 855 19.62 -26.77 -13.82
CA ASP A 855 19.04 -28.11 -13.78
C ASP A 855 17.52 -28.20 -13.50
N GLU A 856 16.81 -28.55 -14.56
CA GLU A 856 15.55 -29.31 -14.55
C GLU A 856 14.21 -28.61 -14.20
N ALA A 857 14.18 -27.39 -13.65
CA ALA A 857 12.93 -26.65 -13.40
C ALA A 857 12.91 -25.19 -13.94
N PRO A 858 12.09 -24.84 -14.97
CA PRO A 858 12.05 -23.49 -15.50
C PRO A 858 11.19 -22.56 -14.63
N VAL A 859 11.84 -21.60 -13.96
CA VAL A 859 11.18 -20.50 -13.24
C VAL A 859 10.29 -19.67 -14.19
N ALA A 860 10.50 -19.76 -15.51
CA ALA A 860 9.61 -19.23 -16.56
C ALA A 860 8.11 -19.59 -16.35
N THR A 861 7.81 -20.69 -15.68
CA THR A 861 6.43 -21.08 -15.34
C THR A 861 5.79 -20.24 -14.24
N LEU A 862 6.59 -19.52 -13.46
CA LEU A 862 6.14 -18.59 -12.40
C LEU A 862 5.84 -17.19 -12.93
N GLY A 863 5.97 -16.92 -14.23
CA GLY A 863 5.70 -15.60 -14.82
C GLY A 863 4.30 -15.07 -14.50
N HIS A 864 3.31 -15.95 -14.37
CA HIS A 864 1.95 -15.61 -13.97
C HIS A 864 1.84 -14.98 -12.57
N LEU A 865 2.85 -15.16 -11.71
CA LEU A 865 2.90 -14.59 -10.37
C LEU A 865 3.47 -13.17 -10.34
N VAL A 866 4.14 -12.75 -11.41
CA VAL A 866 4.76 -11.42 -11.57
C VAL A 866 4.36 -10.80 -12.92
N PRO A 867 3.07 -10.57 -13.17
CA PRO A 867 2.55 -10.28 -14.50
C PRO A 867 2.92 -8.90 -15.08
N ASN A 868 3.48 -7.98 -14.29
CA ASN A 868 4.10 -6.73 -14.79
C ASN A 868 5.61 -6.83 -14.98
N SER A 869 6.17 -8.03 -14.79
CA SER A 869 7.62 -8.23 -14.78
C SER A 869 8.00 -9.24 -15.85
N ARG A 870 9.06 -8.91 -16.59
CA ARG A 870 9.59 -9.84 -17.59
C ARG A 870 10.49 -10.86 -16.92
N LEU A 871 10.20 -12.12 -17.17
CA LEU A 871 11.00 -13.24 -16.70
C LEU A 871 11.96 -13.73 -17.78
N ILE A 872 13.26 -13.49 -17.59
CA ILE A 872 14.31 -13.98 -18.50
C ILE A 872 15.11 -15.07 -17.80
N GLU A 873 15.06 -16.30 -18.31
CA GLU A 873 15.88 -17.42 -17.83
C GLU A 873 17.24 -17.47 -18.53
N VAL A 874 18.34 -17.43 -17.77
CA VAL A 874 19.71 -17.61 -18.29
C VAL A 874 20.34 -18.90 -17.76
N ARG A 875 20.54 -19.88 -18.64
CA ARG A 875 21.22 -21.15 -18.32
C ARG A 875 22.74 -20.98 -18.38
N ILE A 876 23.42 -21.20 -17.26
CA ILE A 876 24.89 -21.13 -17.19
C ILE A 876 25.53 -22.52 -17.24
N SER A 877 26.31 -22.79 -18.28
CA SER A 877 27.09 -24.02 -18.43
C SER A 877 28.61 -23.76 -18.35
N ALA A 878 29.39 -24.80 -18.04
CA ALA A 878 30.85 -24.76 -18.01
C ALA A 878 31.39 -26.13 -18.44
N GLY A 879 32.52 -26.18 -19.15
CA GLY A 879 33.18 -27.43 -19.58
C GLY A 879 33.65 -28.30 -18.42
N SER A 880 33.81 -29.60 -18.66
CA SER A 880 34.21 -30.60 -17.64
C SER A 880 35.54 -30.27 -16.95
N GLY A 881 36.58 -29.91 -17.71
CA GLY A 881 37.88 -29.52 -17.14
C GLY A 881 37.81 -28.25 -16.29
N VAL A 882 36.98 -27.28 -16.68
CA VAL A 882 36.74 -26.05 -15.92
C VAL A 882 35.91 -26.33 -14.66
N LYS A 883 34.99 -27.30 -14.70
CA LYS A 883 34.25 -27.76 -13.51
C LYS A 883 35.20 -28.42 -12.50
N GLN A 884 36.11 -29.30 -12.95
CA GLN A 884 37.10 -29.97 -12.10
C GLN A 884 38.10 -28.99 -11.47
N LEU A 885 38.66 -28.06 -12.26
CA LEU A 885 39.52 -26.96 -11.76
C LEU A 885 38.79 -26.09 -10.72
N ARG A 886 37.53 -25.77 -10.98
CA ARG A 886 36.68 -24.98 -10.07
C ARG A 886 36.19 -25.75 -8.83
N GLN A 887 36.36 -27.07 -8.81
CA GLN A 887 36.05 -27.97 -7.69
C GLN A 887 37.29 -28.34 -6.85
N GLY A 888 38.47 -27.85 -7.21
CA GLY A 888 39.69 -28.02 -6.42
C GLY A 888 40.38 -29.38 -6.55
N PHE A 889 40.08 -30.18 -7.58
CA PHE A 889 40.78 -31.45 -7.80
C PHE A 889 42.01 -31.25 -8.69
N CYS A 890 43.20 -31.32 -8.07
CA CYS A 890 44.43 -31.70 -8.77
C CYS A 890 44.42 -33.21 -9.04
N ASN A 891 44.92 -33.59 -10.21
CA ASN A 891 45.02 -34.99 -10.68
C ASN A 891 45.64 -35.91 -9.63
N ASP A 892 45.01 -37.05 -9.38
CA ASP A 892 45.71 -38.29 -9.03
C ASP A 892 45.59 -39.24 -10.23
N PRO A 893 46.70 -39.72 -10.81
CA PRO A 893 46.67 -40.59 -11.96
C PRO A 893 46.67 -42.04 -11.49
N GLU A 894 45.50 -42.64 -11.26
CA GLU A 894 45.37 -44.09 -11.32
C GLU A 894 43.92 -44.53 -11.51
N GLY A 895 43.72 -45.42 -12.48
CA GLY A 895 42.41 -45.73 -13.04
C GLY A 895 41.48 -46.53 -12.15
N ARG A 896 40.18 -46.34 -12.39
CA ARG A 896 39.21 -47.43 -12.46
C ARG A 896 38.02 -47.02 -13.29
N ASP A 897 37.88 -47.72 -14.41
CA ASP A 897 36.73 -47.73 -15.29
C ASP A 897 35.51 -48.23 -14.51
N GLY A 898 34.41 -47.50 -14.59
CA GLY A 898 33.24 -47.67 -13.74
C GLY A 898 32.00 -47.10 -14.41
N SER A 899 31.62 -47.68 -15.54
CA SER A 899 30.33 -47.42 -16.19
C SER A 899 29.18 -47.81 -15.27
N GLN A 900 28.55 -46.84 -14.60
CA GLN A 900 27.22 -47.02 -14.02
C GLN A 900 26.18 -46.36 -14.92
N LYS A 901 25.44 -47.22 -15.63
CA LYS A 901 24.17 -46.92 -16.27
C LYS A 901 23.16 -46.53 -15.18
N GLU A 902 22.83 -45.25 -15.06
CA GLU A 902 21.63 -44.82 -14.33
C GLU A 902 20.43 -44.65 -15.30
N ASP A 903 19.42 -45.47 -15.02
CA ASP A 903 18.01 -45.47 -15.43
C ASP A 903 17.50 -44.47 -16.50
N GLY A 904 17.37 -45.01 -17.71
CA GLY A 904 16.74 -44.38 -18.88
C GLY A 904 15.21 -44.14 -18.83
N LYS A 905 14.58 -44.11 -17.64
CA LYS A 905 13.13 -43.82 -17.50
C LYS A 905 12.79 -42.53 -16.73
N ARG A 906 13.72 -41.98 -15.93
CA ARG A 906 13.52 -40.66 -15.28
C ARG A 906 14.00 -39.50 -16.15
N ALA A 907 15.04 -39.73 -16.95
CA ALA A 907 15.64 -38.74 -17.86
C ALA A 907 14.74 -38.30 -19.03
N THR A 908 13.62 -39.00 -19.30
CA THR A 908 12.71 -38.71 -20.42
C THR A 908 11.66 -37.65 -20.11
N ARG A 909 11.23 -37.44 -18.85
CA ARG A 909 10.26 -36.39 -18.50
C ARG A 909 10.89 -34.99 -18.34
N VAL A 910 12.21 -34.91 -18.24
CA VAL A 910 12.92 -33.72 -17.76
C VAL A 910 13.68 -32.95 -18.86
N ARG A 911 13.76 -33.51 -20.07
CA ARG A 911 14.39 -32.90 -21.25
C ARG A 911 13.51 -31.88 -22.00
N ASP A 912 12.33 -31.51 -21.48
CA ASP A 912 11.28 -30.81 -22.23
C ASP A 912 11.29 -29.28 -22.15
N CYS A 913 12.35 -28.63 -21.65
CA CYS A 913 12.36 -27.16 -21.47
C CYS A 913 13.63 -26.49 -22.03
N ARG A 914 13.44 -25.45 -22.85
CA ARG A 914 14.49 -24.62 -23.46
C ARG A 914 14.58 -23.26 -22.74
N PRO A 915 15.77 -22.87 -22.22
CA PRO A 915 15.94 -21.59 -21.54
C PRO A 915 15.87 -20.41 -22.54
N ASN A 916 15.52 -19.20 -22.07
CA ASN A 916 15.52 -18.00 -22.93
C ASN A 916 16.92 -17.67 -23.46
N LEU A 917 17.93 -17.82 -22.62
CA LEU A 917 19.33 -17.54 -22.94
C LEU A 917 20.25 -18.63 -22.38
N SER A 918 21.37 -18.87 -23.06
CA SER A 918 22.43 -19.76 -22.60
C SER A 918 23.75 -19.02 -22.55
N PHE A 919 24.48 -19.16 -21.43
CA PHE A 919 25.80 -18.57 -21.23
C PHE A 919 26.83 -19.68 -20.93
N HIS A 920 27.87 -19.75 -21.76
CA HIS A 920 28.97 -20.71 -21.61
C HIS A 920 30.15 -20.05 -20.87
N ASN A 921 30.23 -20.28 -19.56
CA ASN A 921 31.27 -19.70 -18.70
C ASN A 921 32.51 -20.61 -18.66
N ASN A 922 33.25 -20.67 -19.77
CA ASN A 922 34.43 -21.53 -19.94
C ASN A 922 35.77 -20.82 -19.70
N ILE A 923 35.78 -19.48 -19.63
CA ILE A 923 37.01 -18.66 -19.53
C ILE A 923 37.19 -18.19 -18.09
N ALA A 924 38.44 -18.03 -17.64
CA ALA A 924 38.75 -17.40 -16.36
C ALA A 924 38.59 -15.88 -16.45
N GLY A 925 37.99 -15.23 -15.44
CA GLY A 925 37.75 -13.78 -15.40
C GLY A 925 36.28 -13.37 -15.54
N SER A 926 36.00 -12.06 -15.41
CA SER A 926 34.64 -11.48 -15.42
C SER A 926 34.21 -10.88 -16.76
N ASP A 927 35.14 -10.72 -17.72
CA ASP A 927 34.91 -9.98 -18.97
C ASP A 927 33.85 -10.62 -19.86
N ASN A 928 33.86 -11.96 -20.00
CA ASN A 928 32.85 -12.66 -20.79
C ASN A 928 31.44 -12.56 -20.17
N ALA A 929 31.35 -12.56 -18.83
CA ALA A 929 30.07 -12.36 -18.14
C ALA A 929 29.57 -10.92 -18.31
N ARG A 930 30.47 -9.92 -18.31
CA ARG A 930 30.15 -8.52 -18.58
C ARG A 930 29.68 -8.31 -20.03
N ALA A 931 30.42 -8.85 -21.01
CA ALA A 931 30.06 -8.79 -22.43
C ALA A 931 28.71 -9.47 -22.71
N PHE A 932 28.39 -10.55 -21.99
CA PHE A 932 27.08 -11.17 -22.06
C PHE A 932 25.97 -10.25 -21.52
N ALA A 933 26.21 -9.55 -20.41
CA ALA A 933 25.24 -8.59 -19.88
C ALA A 933 24.99 -7.45 -20.87
N GLU A 934 26.04 -6.87 -21.42
CA GLU A 934 25.97 -5.78 -22.40
C GLU A 934 25.23 -6.19 -23.68
N ASN A 935 25.61 -7.32 -24.29
CA ASN A 935 25.10 -7.68 -25.61
C ASN A 935 23.77 -8.46 -25.59
N ARG A 936 23.44 -9.13 -24.46
CA ARG A 936 22.29 -10.05 -24.41
C ARG A 936 21.27 -9.70 -23.33
N LEU A 937 21.63 -8.95 -22.29
CA LEU A 937 20.70 -8.59 -21.19
C LEU A 937 20.32 -7.10 -21.22
N PHE A 938 21.25 -6.21 -21.53
CA PHE A 938 21.02 -4.76 -21.59
C PHE A 938 19.93 -4.31 -22.58
N PRO A 939 19.73 -4.94 -23.75
CA PRO A 939 18.63 -4.56 -24.64
C PRO A 939 17.25 -4.60 -23.96
N PHE A 940 17.07 -5.46 -22.95
CA PHE A 940 15.81 -5.61 -22.23
C PHE A 940 15.51 -4.50 -21.21
N ILE A 941 16.45 -3.60 -20.93
CA ILE A 941 16.24 -2.36 -20.13
C ILE A 941 16.25 -1.10 -21.00
N HIS A 942 16.24 -1.24 -22.32
CA HIS A 942 16.31 -0.08 -23.20
C HIS A 942 15.04 0.79 -23.11
N GLN A 943 15.20 2.11 -23.12
CA GLN A 943 14.08 3.06 -23.03
C GLN A 943 13.05 2.90 -24.16
N ASP A 944 13.45 2.29 -25.28
CA ASP A 944 12.55 2.01 -26.40
C ASP A 944 11.43 1.02 -26.07
N LEU A 945 11.65 0.09 -25.13
CA LEU A 945 10.57 -0.79 -24.65
C LEU A 945 9.52 0.01 -23.86
N LYS A 946 9.96 1.00 -23.09
CA LYS A 946 9.05 1.92 -22.39
C LYS A 946 8.28 2.77 -23.39
N ARG A 947 8.98 3.36 -24.37
CA ARG A 947 8.34 4.10 -25.48
C ARG A 947 7.30 3.26 -26.22
N LEU A 948 7.59 1.99 -26.48
CA LEU A 948 6.65 1.06 -27.12
C LEU A 948 5.43 0.77 -26.23
N SER A 949 5.64 0.59 -24.92
CA SER A 949 4.56 0.39 -23.95
C SER A 949 3.64 1.61 -23.84
N ASP A 950 4.21 2.82 -23.86
CA ASP A 950 3.47 4.08 -23.74
C ASP A 950 2.55 4.36 -24.96
N MET A 951 2.74 3.64 -26.07
CA MET A 951 1.87 3.71 -27.26
C MET A 951 0.58 2.88 -27.10
N VAL A 952 0.51 1.98 -26.13
CA VAL A 952 -0.63 1.05 -25.97
C VAL A 952 -1.64 1.65 -25.00
N ARG A 953 -2.83 2.02 -25.48
CA ARG A 953 -3.89 2.54 -24.61
C ARG A 953 -4.69 1.41 -23.94
N ILE A 954 -5.32 1.76 -22.82
CA ILE A 954 -6.27 0.91 -22.11
C ILE A 954 -7.68 1.32 -22.51
N VAL A 955 -8.49 0.36 -22.93
CA VAL A 955 -9.90 0.48 -23.28
C VAL A 955 -10.70 -0.24 -22.19
N PRO A 956 -11.35 0.51 -21.28
CA PRO A 956 -12.13 -0.10 -20.20
C PRO A 956 -13.39 -0.77 -20.75
N ASP A 957 -13.89 -1.77 -20.02
CA ASP A 957 -15.15 -2.47 -20.26
C ASP A 957 -15.28 -3.14 -21.64
N PHE A 958 -14.15 -3.52 -22.24
CA PHE A 958 -14.08 -4.20 -23.53
C PHE A 958 -13.34 -5.54 -23.40
N PRO A 959 -13.75 -6.61 -24.12
CA PRO A 959 -14.96 -6.74 -24.92
C PRO A 959 -16.26 -6.83 -24.08
N SER A 960 -16.15 -6.84 -22.75
CA SER A 960 -17.28 -6.88 -21.81
C SER A 960 -17.01 -6.04 -20.56
N PRO A 961 -18.07 -5.59 -19.85
CA PRO A 961 -17.92 -4.82 -18.62
C PRO A 961 -17.03 -5.50 -17.57
N GLY A 962 -16.17 -4.72 -16.92
CA GLY A 962 -15.24 -5.14 -15.88
C GLY A 962 -13.85 -5.60 -16.36
N ILE A 963 -13.54 -5.47 -17.65
CA ILE A 963 -12.25 -5.89 -18.27
C ILE A 963 -11.53 -4.66 -18.82
N ASP A 964 -10.23 -4.50 -18.53
CA ASP A 964 -9.40 -3.42 -19.06
C ASP A 964 -8.58 -3.92 -20.27
N PHE A 965 -9.11 -3.73 -21.47
CA PHE A 965 -8.49 -4.21 -22.70
C PHE A 965 -7.33 -3.33 -23.18
N ARG A 966 -6.20 -3.95 -23.53
CA ARG A 966 -5.04 -3.24 -24.09
C ARG A 966 -5.02 -3.38 -25.61
N HIS A 967 -5.13 -2.26 -26.32
CA HIS A 967 -5.21 -2.26 -27.78
C HIS A 967 -3.80 -2.21 -28.42
N ILE A 968 -3.17 -3.38 -28.56
CA ILE A 968 -1.76 -3.50 -29.04
C ILE A 968 -1.55 -2.90 -30.45
N LEU A 969 -2.59 -2.87 -31.28
CA LEU A 969 -2.51 -2.33 -32.63
C LEU A 969 -2.25 -0.82 -32.67
N ASP A 970 -2.42 -0.09 -31.56
CA ASP A 970 -2.09 1.34 -31.46
C ASP A 970 -0.61 1.63 -31.77
N ILE A 971 0.27 0.67 -31.51
CA ILE A 971 1.70 0.75 -31.87
C ILE A 971 1.85 0.97 -33.38
N ALA A 972 1.10 0.24 -34.20
CA ALA A 972 1.16 0.39 -35.65
C ALA A 972 0.46 1.67 -36.14
N GLN A 973 -0.46 2.22 -35.36
CA GLN A 973 -1.18 3.47 -35.66
C GLN A 973 -0.37 4.70 -35.25
N THR A 974 0.63 4.54 -34.38
CA THR A 974 1.49 5.63 -33.93
C THR A 974 2.64 5.84 -34.93
N PRO A 975 2.91 7.09 -35.37
CA PRO A 975 4.04 7.39 -36.26
C PRO A 975 5.37 6.85 -35.72
N GLY A 976 6.05 6.03 -36.52
CA GLY A 976 7.31 5.38 -36.14
C GLY A 976 7.18 4.17 -35.20
N GLY A 977 5.99 3.88 -34.67
CA GLY A 977 5.78 2.78 -33.72
C GLY A 977 5.97 1.40 -34.36
N LEU A 978 5.52 1.19 -35.60
CA LEU A 978 5.75 -0.07 -36.33
C LEU A 978 7.25 -0.33 -36.56
N ALA A 979 8.00 0.68 -37.01
CA ALA A 979 9.45 0.58 -37.22
C ALA A 979 10.21 0.34 -35.91
N LEU A 980 9.78 1.00 -34.82
CA LEU A 980 10.33 0.75 -33.48
C LEU A 980 10.07 -0.70 -33.05
N CYS A 981 8.85 -1.18 -33.21
CA CYS A 981 8.44 -2.54 -32.86
C CYS A 981 9.26 -3.60 -33.63
N THR A 982 9.42 -3.44 -34.94
CA THR A 982 10.18 -4.40 -35.76
C THR A 982 11.69 -4.33 -35.51
N SER A 983 12.24 -3.14 -35.25
CA SER A 983 13.62 -2.98 -34.77
C SER A 983 13.85 -3.71 -33.44
N LEU A 984 12.89 -3.61 -32.51
CA LEU A 984 12.92 -4.35 -31.26
C LEU A 984 12.75 -5.87 -31.48
N PHE A 985 11.89 -6.32 -32.39
CA PHE A 985 11.86 -7.74 -32.75
C PHE A 985 13.20 -8.23 -33.29
N GLN A 986 13.85 -7.46 -34.16
CA GLN A 986 15.13 -7.83 -34.75
C GLN A 986 16.24 -7.94 -33.70
N SER A 987 16.31 -6.99 -32.77
CA SER A 987 17.36 -6.93 -31.73
C SER A 987 17.12 -7.91 -30.56
N HIS A 988 15.86 -8.22 -30.25
CA HIS A 988 15.50 -9.12 -29.14
C HIS A 988 15.37 -10.61 -29.54
N PHE A 989 15.42 -10.93 -30.83
CA PHE A 989 15.45 -12.31 -31.29
C PHE A 989 16.70 -13.02 -30.78
N THR A 990 16.52 -14.10 -30.02
CA THR A 990 17.64 -14.81 -29.37
C THR A 990 18.26 -15.90 -30.24
N GLY A 991 17.58 -16.28 -31.33
CA GLY A 991 18.07 -17.22 -32.32
C GLY A 991 19.08 -16.59 -33.29
N ILE A 992 19.50 -17.38 -34.27
CA ILE A 992 20.41 -16.92 -35.32
C ILE A 992 19.56 -16.65 -36.56
N TRP A 993 19.51 -15.38 -37.00
CA TRP A 993 18.70 -14.96 -38.15
C TRP A 993 19.03 -15.74 -39.43
N SER A 994 20.30 -16.12 -39.65
CA SER A 994 20.72 -16.94 -40.81
C SER A 994 20.10 -18.34 -40.85
N ASN A 995 19.54 -18.82 -39.74
CA ASN A 995 18.93 -20.14 -39.66
C ASN A 995 17.40 -20.09 -39.84
N VAL A 996 16.79 -18.89 -39.82
CA VAL A 996 15.35 -18.72 -39.99
C VAL A 996 15.05 -18.62 -41.48
N ASN A 997 14.18 -19.49 -41.98
CA ASN A 997 13.86 -19.55 -43.41
C ASN A 997 12.53 -18.88 -43.76
N ALA A 998 11.63 -18.72 -42.79
CA ALA A 998 10.32 -18.11 -43.01
C ALA A 998 9.75 -17.50 -41.72
N ILE A 999 8.96 -16.44 -41.88
CA ILE A 999 8.17 -15.83 -40.80
C ILE A 999 6.72 -16.30 -40.95
N ILE A 1000 6.19 -16.96 -39.93
CA ILE A 1000 4.80 -17.41 -39.86
C ILE A 1000 3.99 -16.33 -39.17
N SER A 1001 2.93 -15.87 -39.82
CA SER A 1001 2.04 -14.84 -39.27
C SER A 1001 0.75 -15.44 -38.75
N CYS A 1002 0.43 -15.15 -37.48
CA CYS A 1002 -0.88 -15.46 -36.89
C CYS A 1002 -1.98 -14.53 -37.46
N GLU A 1003 -3.20 -15.04 -37.60
CA GLU A 1003 -4.31 -14.30 -38.21
C GLU A 1003 -4.70 -13.02 -37.43
N ALA A 1004 -5.17 -12.00 -38.17
CA ALA A 1004 -5.63 -10.68 -37.73
C ALA A 1004 -4.48 -9.72 -37.33
N GLY A 1005 -4.17 -9.59 -36.03
CA GLY A 1005 -3.21 -8.61 -35.54
C GLY A 1005 -1.75 -8.95 -35.86
N GLY A 1006 -1.42 -10.24 -35.89
CA GLY A 1006 -0.09 -10.73 -36.24
C GLY A 1006 0.38 -10.34 -37.65
N PHE A 1007 -0.53 -10.11 -38.60
CA PHE A 1007 -0.17 -9.73 -39.98
C PHE A 1007 0.61 -8.43 -40.06
N ILE A 1008 0.22 -7.43 -39.28
CA ILE A 1008 0.80 -6.08 -39.35
C ILE A 1008 2.28 -6.14 -38.97
N PHE A 1009 2.58 -6.76 -37.83
CA PHE A 1009 3.93 -6.85 -37.31
C PHE A 1009 4.80 -7.86 -38.07
N ALA A 1010 4.24 -9.02 -38.43
CA ALA A 1010 4.97 -10.04 -39.16
C ALA A 1010 5.39 -9.58 -40.57
N SER A 1011 4.50 -8.88 -41.28
CA SER A 1011 4.80 -8.37 -42.62
C SER A 1011 5.90 -7.32 -42.62
N ALA A 1012 5.84 -6.39 -41.66
CA ALA A 1012 6.86 -5.35 -41.51
C ALA A 1012 8.22 -5.95 -41.11
N LEU A 1013 8.23 -6.94 -40.20
CA LEU A 1013 9.45 -7.65 -39.84
C LEU A 1013 10.03 -8.44 -41.02
N ALA A 1014 9.19 -9.16 -41.78
CA ALA A 1014 9.61 -9.94 -42.95
C ALA A 1014 10.29 -9.08 -44.00
N LEU A 1015 9.74 -7.89 -44.27
CA LEU A 1015 10.36 -6.90 -45.16
C LEU A 1015 11.73 -6.45 -44.63
N GLN A 1016 11.83 -6.16 -43.34
CA GLN A 1016 13.05 -5.66 -42.71
C GLN A 1016 14.19 -6.68 -42.68
N VAL A 1017 13.87 -7.98 -42.50
CA VAL A 1017 14.89 -9.05 -42.45
C VAL A 1017 15.08 -9.78 -43.78
N GLY A 1018 14.26 -9.48 -44.79
CA GLY A 1018 14.35 -10.10 -46.13
C GLY A 1018 13.96 -11.59 -46.16
N LEU A 1019 12.99 -12.02 -45.33
CA LEU A 1019 12.52 -13.40 -45.26
C LEU A 1019 11.09 -13.56 -45.80
N PRO A 1020 10.71 -14.72 -46.36
CA PRO A 1020 9.36 -14.96 -46.83
C PRO A 1020 8.36 -15.00 -45.66
N LEU A 1021 7.18 -14.43 -45.91
CA LEU A 1021 6.05 -14.41 -44.98
C LEU A 1021 5.06 -15.53 -45.34
N VAL A 1022 4.72 -16.37 -44.37
CA VAL A 1022 3.71 -17.44 -44.51
C VAL A 1022 2.47 -17.05 -43.69
N PRO A 1023 1.36 -16.68 -44.33
CA PRO A 1023 0.15 -16.28 -43.63
C PRO A 1023 -0.67 -17.51 -43.16
N ILE A 1024 -0.99 -17.58 -41.86
CA ILE A 1024 -2.01 -18.50 -41.35
C ILE A 1024 -3.39 -17.83 -41.45
N ARG A 1025 -4.36 -18.55 -42.01
CA ARG A 1025 -5.69 -18.00 -42.35
C ARG A 1025 -6.80 -18.88 -41.81
N GLU A 1026 -7.94 -18.28 -41.45
CA GLU A 1026 -9.18 -19.03 -41.24
C GLU A 1026 -9.54 -19.85 -42.48
N ALA A 1027 -10.14 -21.02 -42.24
CA ALA A 1027 -10.43 -21.98 -43.28
C ALA A 1027 -11.26 -21.40 -44.43
N GLY A 1028 -10.91 -21.77 -45.68
CA GLY A 1028 -11.58 -21.31 -46.90
C GLY A 1028 -11.07 -19.98 -47.46
N LYS A 1029 -10.04 -19.37 -46.85
CA LYS A 1029 -9.40 -18.12 -47.34
C LYS A 1029 -8.11 -18.35 -48.12
N LEU A 1030 -7.66 -19.61 -48.27
CA LEU A 1030 -6.46 -19.99 -49.01
C LEU A 1030 -6.80 -20.96 -50.17
N PRO A 1031 -6.09 -20.88 -51.31
CA PRO A 1031 -6.26 -21.84 -52.40
C PRO A 1031 -5.70 -23.22 -52.01
N PRO A 1032 -6.38 -24.35 -52.35
CA PRO A 1032 -5.84 -25.69 -52.14
C PRO A 1032 -4.55 -25.97 -52.95
N PRO A 1033 -3.62 -26.82 -52.46
CA PRO A 1033 -3.71 -27.68 -51.27
C PRO A 1033 -3.34 -26.98 -49.95
N VAL A 1034 -4.14 -27.21 -48.90
CA VAL A 1034 -3.97 -26.61 -47.56
C VAL A 1034 -3.90 -27.66 -46.44
N VAL A 1035 -3.17 -27.34 -45.38
CA VAL A 1035 -3.14 -28.10 -44.11
C VAL A 1035 -4.04 -27.41 -43.09
N SER A 1036 -4.94 -28.15 -42.44
CA SER A 1036 -5.97 -27.59 -41.55
C SER A 1036 -5.93 -28.16 -40.12
N VAL A 1037 -6.15 -27.30 -39.12
CA VAL A 1037 -6.22 -27.63 -37.68
C VAL A 1037 -7.38 -26.87 -37.01
N ALA A 1038 -8.03 -27.50 -36.03
CA ALA A 1038 -9.08 -26.85 -35.22
C ALA A 1038 -8.45 -25.98 -34.13
N LYS A 1039 -9.02 -24.79 -33.91
CA LYS A 1039 -8.68 -23.87 -32.84
C LYS A 1039 -9.76 -23.90 -31.77
N SER A 1040 -9.38 -24.19 -30.53
CA SER A 1040 -10.26 -24.12 -29.37
C SER A 1040 -10.66 -22.67 -29.07
N VAL A 1041 -11.85 -22.50 -28.51
CA VAL A 1041 -12.34 -21.19 -28.08
C VAL A 1041 -11.52 -20.71 -26.88
N SER A 1042 -10.95 -19.51 -26.97
CA SER A 1042 -10.24 -18.87 -25.85
C SER A 1042 -11.24 -18.16 -24.95
N HIS A 1043 -11.16 -18.36 -23.64
CA HIS A 1043 -12.01 -17.68 -22.65
C HIS A 1043 -11.86 -16.15 -22.61
N ILE A 1044 -10.86 -15.59 -23.31
CA ILE A 1044 -10.51 -14.17 -23.32
C ILE A 1044 -11.06 -13.44 -24.56
N SER A 1045 -11.23 -14.17 -25.67
CA SER A 1045 -11.46 -13.58 -27.01
C SER A 1045 -12.89 -13.80 -27.54
N SER A 1046 -13.78 -14.30 -26.69
CA SER A 1046 -15.11 -14.74 -27.07
C SER A 1046 -16.15 -13.68 -26.75
N GLY A 1047 -16.71 -13.03 -27.78
CA GLY A 1047 -17.93 -12.24 -27.62
C GLY A 1047 -19.14 -13.15 -27.34
N PRO A 1048 -20.24 -12.61 -26.80
CA PRO A 1048 -21.42 -13.39 -26.37
C PRO A 1048 -22.07 -14.24 -27.49
N ASN A 1049 -21.73 -14.02 -28.76
CA ASN A 1049 -22.28 -14.73 -29.93
C ASN A 1049 -21.31 -15.69 -30.66
N MET A 1050 -20.13 -15.99 -30.12
CA MET A 1050 -19.13 -16.86 -30.78
C MET A 1050 -19.13 -18.29 -30.20
N LEU A 1051 -20.11 -19.11 -30.60
CA LEU A 1051 -20.27 -20.51 -30.16
C LEU A 1051 -19.68 -21.58 -31.11
N GLY A 1052 -18.92 -21.17 -32.13
CA GLY A 1052 -18.32 -22.08 -33.13
C GLY A 1052 -16.79 -22.15 -33.04
N GLY A 1053 -16.24 -23.37 -32.97
CA GLY A 1053 -14.79 -23.60 -33.09
C GLY A 1053 -14.26 -23.16 -34.46
N ARG A 1054 -13.20 -22.34 -34.48
CA ARG A 1054 -12.58 -21.86 -35.73
C ARG A 1054 -11.57 -22.88 -36.25
N ARG A 1055 -11.31 -22.89 -37.55
CA ARG A 1055 -10.26 -23.72 -38.17
C ARG A 1055 -9.22 -22.83 -38.82
N PHE A 1056 -7.94 -23.14 -38.61
CA PHE A 1056 -6.81 -22.46 -39.23
C PHE A 1056 -6.21 -23.33 -40.34
N GLU A 1057 -5.78 -22.67 -41.41
CA GLU A 1057 -5.22 -23.22 -42.62
C GLU A 1057 -3.90 -22.53 -43.02
N MET A 1058 -3.03 -23.29 -43.67
CA MET A 1058 -1.78 -22.84 -44.30
C MET A 1058 -1.60 -23.60 -45.61
N ASP A 1059 -0.95 -22.98 -46.58
CA ASP A 1059 -0.51 -23.64 -47.81
C ASP A 1059 0.44 -24.82 -47.49
N GLN A 1060 0.16 -25.99 -48.05
CA GLN A 1060 0.93 -27.21 -47.81
C GLN A 1060 2.36 -27.14 -48.38
N ASP A 1061 2.57 -26.36 -49.43
CA ASP A 1061 3.77 -26.41 -50.27
C ASP A 1061 4.77 -25.28 -49.97
N MET A 1062 4.38 -24.33 -49.13
CA MET A 1062 5.18 -23.16 -48.76
C MET A 1062 6.44 -23.50 -47.93
N ILE A 1063 6.46 -24.65 -47.25
CA ILE A 1063 7.54 -24.99 -46.30
C ILE A 1063 8.19 -26.34 -46.65
N ARG A 1064 8.58 -26.53 -47.92
CA ARG A 1064 9.20 -27.79 -48.40
C ARG A 1064 10.68 -27.98 -48.01
N SER A 1065 11.35 -26.95 -47.48
CA SER A 1065 12.79 -27.01 -47.16
C SER A 1065 13.24 -26.17 -45.95
N ALA A 1066 12.33 -25.71 -45.08
CA ALA A 1066 12.73 -24.87 -43.95
C ALA A 1066 13.37 -25.68 -42.81
N THR A 1067 14.57 -25.26 -42.40
CA THR A 1067 15.25 -25.76 -41.20
C THR A 1067 14.76 -25.12 -39.91
N SER A 1068 14.28 -23.87 -39.95
CA SER A 1068 13.67 -23.19 -38.78
C SER A 1068 12.68 -22.10 -39.21
N VAL A 1069 11.64 -21.87 -38.41
CA VAL A 1069 10.60 -20.86 -38.65
C VAL A 1069 10.37 -19.99 -37.42
N LEU A 1070 10.00 -18.73 -37.65
CA LEU A 1070 9.67 -17.76 -36.61
C LEU A 1070 8.18 -17.39 -36.68
N ILE A 1071 7.41 -17.76 -35.67
CA ILE A 1071 6.02 -17.32 -35.51
C ILE A 1071 6.02 -15.91 -34.93
N VAL A 1072 5.25 -15.01 -35.54
CA VAL A 1072 5.03 -13.64 -35.06
C VAL A 1072 3.55 -13.40 -34.82
N ASP A 1073 3.22 -12.91 -33.63
CA ASP A 1073 1.85 -12.57 -33.22
C ASP A 1073 1.80 -11.23 -32.49
N ASP A 1074 0.62 -10.63 -32.37
CA ASP A 1074 0.44 -9.42 -31.58
C ASP A 1074 0.36 -9.72 -30.06
N VAL A 1075 -0.40 -10.75 -29.67
CA VAL A 1075 -0.70 -11.05 -28.26
C VAL A 1075 -0.51 -12.52 -27.91
N PHE A 1076 0.28 -12.78 -26.85
CA PHE A 1076 0.36 -14.08 -26.19
C PHE A 1076 -0.38 -14.08 -24.84
N ALA A 1077 -1.60 -14.63 -24.81
CA ALA A 1077 -2.42 -14.70 -23.59
C ALA A 1077 -2.63 -16.16 -23.13
N SER A 1078 -3.74 -16.80 -23.51
CA SER A 1078 -4.05 -18.20 -23.18
C SER A 1078 -3.18 -19.22 -23.91
N GLY A 1079 -2.47 -18.80 -24.97
CA GLY A 1079 -1.62 -19.65 -25.79
C GLY A 1079 -2.36 -20.48 -26.86
N GLU A 1080 -3.70 -20.44 -26.92
CA GLU A 1080 -4.52 -21.25 -27.85
C GLU A 1080 -4.22 -20.96 -29.33
N THR A 1081 -4.00 -19.69 -29.70
CA THR A 1081 -3.62 -19.31 -31.07
C THR A 1081 -2.30 -19.95 -31.47
N VAL A 1082 -1.26 -19.75 -30.65
CA VAL A 1082 0.08 -20.30 -30.91
C VAL A 1082 0.07 -21.82 -30.91
N TYR A 1083 -0.69 -22.45 -30.00
CA TYR A 1083 -0.87 -23.90 -29.99
C TYR A 1083 -1.45 -24.44 -31.31
N ALA A 1084 -2.51 -23.81 -31.83
CA ALA A 1084 -3.11 -24.21 -33.10
C ALA A 1084 -2.12 -24.06 -34.27
N VAL A 1085 -1.30 -23.00 -34.29
CA VAL A 1085 -0.25 -22.81 -35.30
C VAL A 1085 0.84 -23.87 -35.16
N LEU A 1086 1.28 -24.19 -33.95
CA LEU A 1086 2.29 -25.23 -33.69
C LEU A 1086 1.82 -26.62 -34.14
N GLU A 1087 0.56 -26.97 -33.89
CA GLU A 1087 -0.04 -28.21 -34.40
C GLU A 1087 -0.10 -28.23 -35.94
N LEU A 1088 -0.34 -27.07 -36.55
CA LEU A 1088 -0.37 -26.94 -38.00
C LEU A 1088 1.02 -27.14 -38.61
N LEU A 1089 2.05 -26.51 -38.03
CA LEU A 1089 3.44 -26.68 -38.44
C LEU A 1089 3.92 -28.13 -38.23
N LYS A 1090 3.49 -28.78 -37.15
CA LYS A 1090 3.77 -30.21 -36.90
C LYS A 1090 3.18 -31.11 -37.99
N LYS A 1091 1.95 -30.85 -38.44
CA LYS A 1091 1.35 -31.56 -39.59
C LYS A 1091 2.09 -31.29 -40.91
N ALA A 1092 2.70 -30.12 -41.05
CA ALA A 1092 3.56 -29.77 -42.18
C ALA A 1092 4.99 -30.34 -42.07
N GLY A 1093 5.30 -31.12 -41.03
CA GLY A 1093 6.60 -31.79 -40.86
C GLY A 1093 7.67 -30.94 -40.14
N ILE A 1094 7.28 -29.84 -39.49
CA ILE A 1094 8.20 -28.99 -38.72
C ILE A 1094 8.12 -29.36 -37.24
N GLU A 1095 9.24 -29.85 -36.70
CA GLU A 1095 9.37 -30.16 -35.28
C GLU A 1095 9.39 -28.90 -34.41
N ALA A 1096 8.80 -29.00 -33.21
CA ALA A 1096 8.69 -27.88 -32.26
C ALA A 1096 10.06 -27.24 -31.88
N GLU A 1097 11.14 -28.01 -31.95
CA GLU A 1097 12.51 -27.56 -31.64
C GLU A 1097 13.07 -26.56 -32.67
N ARG A 1098 12.50 -26.59 -33.88
CA ARG A 1098 12.85 -25.71 -35.00
C ARG A 1098 11.94 -24.48 -35.07
N THR A 1099 11.03 -24.30 -34.11
CA THR A 1099 10.09 -23.18 -34.06
C THR A 1099 10.45 -22.22 -32.93
N SER A 1100 10.44 -20.92 -33.25
CA SER A 1100 10.50 -19.84 -32.26
C SER A 1100 9.25 -18.96 -32.39
N VAL A 1101 8.82 -18.35 -31.29
CA VAL A 1101 7.65 -17.47 -31.23
C VAL A 1101 8.09 -16.12 -30.69
N MET A 1102 7.71 -15.05 -31.39
CA MET A 1102 7.86 -13.67 -30.95
C MET A 1102 6.50 -12.98 -30.93
N THR A 1103 6.14 -12.35 -29.81
CA THR A 1103 4.90 -11.56 -29.71
C THR A 1103 5.17 -10.13 -29.27
N VAL A 1104 4.27 -9.21 -29.65
CA VAL A 1104 4.38 -7.81 -29.21
C VAL A 1104 4.09 -7.72 -27.72
N ALA A 1105 2.99 -8.31 -27.25
CA ALA A 1105 2.62 -8.33 -25.85
C ALA A 1105 2.37 -9.75 -25.34
N GLU A 1106 2.59 -9.97 -24.04
CA GLU A 1106 2.20 -11.18 -23.32
C GLU A 1106 1.45 -10.84 -22.04
N PHE A 1107 0.47 -11.68 -21.69
CA PHE A 1107 -0.37 -11.60 -20.49
C PHE A 1107 -0.18 -12.86 -19.64
N PRO A 1108 0.86 -12.91 -18.79
CA PRO A 1108 1.24 -14.12 -18.08
C PRO A 1108 0.16 -14.68 -17.14
N CYS A 1109 -0.76 -13.85 -16.64
CA CYS A 1109 -1.83 -14.26 -15.73
C CYS A 1109 -2.75 -15.34 -16.33
N HIS A 1110 -2.87 -15.41 -17.66
CA HIS A 1110 -3.66 -16.41 -18.37
C HIS A 1110 -2.92 -17.74 -18.60
N ARG A 1111 -1.68 -17.87 -18.10
CA ARG A 1111 -0.92 -19.13 -18.04
C ARG A 1111 -0.66 -19.80 -19.40
N GLY A 1112 -0.58 -19.04 -20.49
CA GLY A 1112 -0.36 -19.60 -21.84
C GLY A 1112 0.89 -20.46 -21.99
N ARG A 1113 2.01 -20.08 -21.34
CA ARG A 1113 3.24 -20.89 -21.33
C ARG A 1113 3.04 -22.25 -20.64
N GLN A 1114 2.30 -22.28 -19.54
CA GLN A 1114 1.97 -23.52 -18.82
C GLN A 1114 1.07 -24.42 -19.68
N MET A 1115 0.11 -23.82 -20.40
CA MET A 1115 -0.75 -24.52 -21.33
C MET A 1115 0.06 -25.21 -22.45
N LEU A 1116 0.94 -24.47 -23.15
CA LEU A 1116 1.80 -25.05 -24.19
C LEU A 1116 2.64 -26.22 -23.66
N ARG A 1117 3.20 -26.10 -22.45
CA ARG A 1117 3.96 -27.18 -21.81
C ARG A 1117 3.11 -28.42 -21.55
N SER A 1118 1.91 -28.24 -20.99
CA SER A 1118 0.99 -29.35 -20.71
C SER A 1118 0.56 -30.12 -21.97
N ARG A 1119 0.62 -29.44 -23.13
CA ARG A 1119 0.30 -29.99 -24.45
C ARG A 1119 1.51 -30.54 -25.22
N GLY A 1120 2.69 -30.61 -24.61
CA GLY A 1120 3.92 -31.16 -25.22
C GLY A 1120 4.78 -30.17 -26.01
N PHE A 1121 4.45 -28.88 -26.00
CA PHE A 1121 5.20 -27.82 -26.70
C PHE A 1121 6.14 -27.02 -25.79
N GLY A 1122 6.57 -27.60 -24.66
CA GLY A 1122 7.46 -26.94 -23.68
C GLY A 1122 8.85 -26.56 -24.19
N ARG A 1123 9.27 -27.11 -25.34
CA ARG A 1123 10.58 -26.84 -25.98
C ARG A 1123 10.57 -25.62 -26.91
N VAL A 1124 9.40 -25.07 -27.23
CA VAL A 1124 9.27 -23.89 -28.11
C VAL A 1124 9.77 -22.65 -27.37
N SER A 1125 10.63 -21.87 -28.03
CA SER A 1125 11.10 -20.60 -27.48
C SER A 1125 10.03 -19.53 -27.67
N VAL A 1126 9.48 -18.98 -26.58
CA VAL A 1126 8.51 -17.87 -26.63
C VAL A 1126 9.14 -16.61 -26.05
N GLN A 1127 9.20 -15.56 -26.87
CA GLN A 1127 9.70 -14.23 -26.51
C GLN A 1127 8.63 -13.17 -26.75
N SER A 1128 8.57 -12.18 -25.89
CA SER A 1128 7.53 -11.13 -25.92
C SER A 1128 8.19 -9.78 -25.75
N LEU A 1129 7.77 -8.73 -26.47
CA LEU A 1129 8.35 -7.38 -26.32
C LEU A 1129 7.76 -6.61 -25.14
N LEU A 1130 6.51 -6.84 -24.76
CA LEU A 1130 5.83 -6.17 -23.67
C LEU A 1130 5.17 -7.21 -22.76
N ILE A 1131 5.11 -6.94 -21.46
CA ILE A 1131 4.52 -7.83 -20.45
C ILE A 1131 3.52 -7.00 -19.65
N TYR A 1132 2.26 -7.42 -19.60
CA TYR A 1132 1.19 -6.69 -18.93
C TYR A 1132 0.48 -7.53 -17.86
N GLU A 1133 0.09 -6.87 -16.76
CA GLU A 1133 -0.98 -7.36 -15.87
C GLU A 1133 -2.24 -7.62 -16.70
N GLY A 1134 -2.85 -8.79 -16.47
CA GLY A 1134 -4.18 -9.06 -17.02
C GLY A 1134 -5.21 -8.88 -15.93
N LEU A 1135 -6.07 -7.90 -16.14
CA LEU A 1135 -7.44 -7.82 -15.71
C LEU A 1135 -8.22 -7.16 -16.86
#